data_AF-A0A3C1H775-F1
#
_entry.id   AF-A0A3C1H775-F1
#
_cell.length_a   1.000
_cell.length_b   1.000
_cell.length_c   1.000
_cell.angle_alpha   90.00
_cell.angle_beta   90.00
_cell.angle_gamma   90.00
#
_symmetry.space_group_name_H-M   'P 1'
#
loop_
_entity.id
_entity.type
_entity.pdbx_description
1 polymer ?
#
loop_
_entity_poly.entity_id
_entity_poly.type
_entity_poly.pdbx_seq_one_letter_code
_entity_poly.pdbx_strand_id
1 'polypeptide(L)'
;MKFSCPHCTQHIEADAAWLGHTVTCPSCAREFVVQGAPAVAPAAAPPATPAATRSRGPTRVWVGVGLVILACVGAATLRVRQGGGIAATLAALKPVPISELRVFPAEVHLAGGGARQSLVAQALLGSGATRDLTTEASYTVRDRGVASVDHGVVTPRADGTTEIRVRYSGREVVVPVTVGGAKAQAEVSFRLDVMPVLMKAGCNSGGCHGASRGKEGFHLSLFGYDPDGDYDRLTREIVGRRVNLAIPEESLILEKGLGKVQHGGGERFKEGGDLHKTLLRWLQAGAPKDGPTVAHVEGLQILPRQAVLEGKDQVQRMTVLARYSDGTERDVTRLAVFFSNNDVAAKVSEEGVVTSGQRGDAFVMARFETHTVGAQVLVVPRDPGFVFPAVAEGNYIDGLVHAKLRKLRMAPSEVCDDATFIRRAYLDITGLLPTPAQVTEFTQGMSAGKREQLVDELLQRKEFADLWVMKFAELLQIRSVQDQFSYKAAVQYYDWLRDQMLANVPIDQVVRSLITGTGSVFQHPEANYYQVQTDTLKLAENTAQVFMGMRIQCAQCHNHPFDRWTMNDYYSWAGFFARIGRKPGEDPRESIVFDRPDGESKHLVGGRVMAPKFLGGAQPEIPEGKSRREVLAAWITSADNPHFARNLANIVWAHFMGRGIIDPVDDVRVSNPASNPELLEALGARFAEYRFDFRRLVRDICTSRTYQLSTRANESNALDDRNFSHATVRRLRAEVLLDVLTEVTETRNKFQGLPRGARAVEIPDGNVNNYFLRTFGRATRNTVCSCEVRTEPNLSQALHLLNGTATHEKIEQGGVVKRLLKESRKPDEIVDELYLRCLARRPTDEERGRLAPFLKEPADPAAALNDLFWALLNSKEFVFNH
;
A
#
# COMPACT_ATOMS: atom_id res chain seq x y z
N MET A 1 13.71 -1.24 -36.39
CA MET A 1 13.21 -1.88 -35.14
C MET A 1 14.31 -2.77 -34.56
N LYS A 2 14.28 -3.10 -33.26
CA LYS A 2 15.21 -4.05 -32.63
C LYS A 2 14.51 -5.38 -32.38
N PHE A 3 15.08 -6.46 -32.91
CA PHE A 3 14.58 -7.82 -32.72
C PHE A 3 15.66 -8.67 -32.05
N SER A 4 15.31 -9.49 -31.06
CA SER A 4 16.24 -10.48 -30.49
C SER A 4 16.19 -11.77 -31.30
N CYS A 5 17.35 -12.28 -31.72
CA CYS A 5 17.44 -13.61 -32.31
C CYS A 5 17.05 -14.67 -31.25
N PRO A 6 16.08 -15.56 -31.51
CA PRO A 6 15.63 -16.55 -30.53
C PRO A 6 16.69 -17.61 -30.19
N HIS A 7 17.76 -17.73 -31.00
CA HIS A 7 18.80 -18.73 -30.81
C HIS A 7 20.02 -18.24 -30.01
N CYS A 8 20.31 -16.94 -30.00
CA CYS A 8 21.48 -16.37 -29.30
C CYS A 8 21.21 -15.07 -28.56
N THR A 9 19.96 -14.60 -28.51
CA THR A 9 19.45 -13.38 -27.83
C THR A 9 20.03 -12.04 -28.27
N GLN A 10 21.08 -12.02 -29.09
CA GLN A 10 21.63 -10.83 -29.75
C GLN A 10 20.55 -9.99 -30.43
N HIS A 11 20.63 -8.67 -30.25
CA HIS A 11 19.73 -7.71 -30.87
C HIS A 11 20.20 -7.36 -32.29
N ILE A 12 19.32 -7.53 -33.26
CA ILE A 12 19.51 -7.12 -34.65
C ILE A 12 18.66 -5.85 -34.88
N GLU A 13 19.30 -4.81 -35.40
CA GLU A 13 18.59 -3.65 -35.96
C GLU A 13 18.19 -3.96 -37.40
N ALA A 14 16.88 -3.97 -37.68
CA ALA A 14 16.33 -4.29 -38.99
C ALA A 14 15.15 -3.37 -39.36
N ASP A 15 14.85 -3.28 -40.66
CA ASP A 15 13.71 -2.53 -41.18
C ASP A 15 12.36 -3.13 -40.73
N ALA A 16 11.31 -2.31 -40.68
CA ALA A 16 9.95 -2.80 -40.43
C ALA A 16 9.45 -3.73 -41.56
N ALA A 17 9.96 -3.56 -42.78
CA ALA A 17 9.67 -4.41 -43.93
C ALA A 17 10.09 -5.89 -43.75
N TRP A 18 10.89 -6.22 -42.73
CA TRP A 18 11.35 -7.59 -42.49
C TRP A 18 10.36 -8.43 -41.67
N LEU A 19 9.30 -7.82 -41.13
CA LEU A 19 8.25 -8.51 -40.38
C LEU A 19 7.58 -9.60 -41.23
N GLY A 20 7.55 -10.83 -40.71
CA GLY A 20 7.01 -12.01 -41.39
C GLY A 20 7.98 -12.72 -42.35
N HIS A 21 9.18 -12.18 -42.57
CA HIS A 21 10.21 -12.79 -43.41
C HIS A 21 11.24 -13.59 -42.58
N THR A 22 11.80 -14.64 -43.19
CA THR A 22 12.95 -15.39 -42.66
C THR A 22 14.23 -14.62 -42.89
N VAL A 23 15.05 -14.48 -41.84
CA VAL A 23 16.32 -13.73 -41.90
C VAL A 23 17.43 -14.51 -41.18
N THR A 24 18.65 -14.46 -41.70
CA THR A 24 19.82 -15.09 -41.10
C THR A 24 20.44 -14.19 -40.04
N CYS A 25 20.62 -14.67 -38.81
CA CYS A 25 21.29 -13.90 -37.75
C CYS A 25 22.80 -13.76 -38.05
N PRO A 26 23.36 -12.55 -38.17
CA PRO A 26 24.79 -12.36 -38.49
C PRO A 26 25.72 -12.82 -37.36
N SER A 27 25.21 -12.97 -36.12
CA SER A 27 26.01 -13.40 -34.97
C SER A 27 26.07 -14.92 -34.78
N CYS A 28 25.15 -15.70 -35.36
CA CYS A 28 25.13 -17.17 -35.16
C CYS A 28 24.79 -17.98 -36.43
N ALA A 29 24.66 -17.32 -37.58
CA ALA A 29 24.34 -17.89 -38.90
C ALA A 29 23.05 -18.73 -38.97
N ARG A 30 22.17 -18.66 -37.97
CA ARG A 30 20.86 -19.36 -37.99
C ARG A 30 19.75 -18.47 -38.51
N GLU A 31 18.89 -19.06 -39.31
CA GLU A 31 17.67 -18.43 -39.81
C GLU A 31 16.55 -18.43 -38.78
N PHE A 32 15.78 -17.35 -38.73
CA PHE A 32 14.54 -17.26 -37.95
C PHE A 32 13.55 -16.28 -38.61
N VAL A 33 12.26 -16.43 -38.32
CA VAL A 33 11.23 -15.51 -38.82
C VAL A 33 11.11 -14.31 -37.89
N VAL A 34 11.14 -13.10 -38.44
CA VAL A 34 10.97 -11.86 -37.66
C VAL A 34 9.50 -11.68 -37.29
N GLN A 35 9.14 -12.00 -36.05
CA GLN A 35 7.80 -11.81 -35.52
C GLN A 35 7.67 -10.45 -34.81
N GLY A 36 6.59 -9.72 -35.10
CA GLY A 36 6.25 -8.49 -34.39
C GLY A 36 5.63 -8.79 -33.04
N ALA A 37 6.05 -8.07 -31.98
CA ALA A 37 5.42 -8.20 -30.68
C ALA A 37 3.98 -7.64 -30.72
N PRO A 38 2.97 -8.34 -30.15
CA PRO A 38 1.63 -7.80 -30.05
C PRO A 38 1.62 -6.63 -29.06
N ALA A 39 1.18 -5.46 -29.52
CA ALA A 39 1.04 -4.29 -28.67
C ALA A 39 -0.14 -4.47 -27.70
N VAL A 40 0.11 -4.29 -26.40
CA VAL A 40 -0.95 -4.18 -25.39
C VAL A 40 -1.63 -2.82 -25.58
N ALA A 41 -2.88 -2.83 -26.05
CA ALA A 41 -3.65 -1.62 -26.28
C ALA A 41 -4.27 -1.08 -24.97
N PRO A 42 -4.17 0.22 -24.68
CA PRO A 42 -4.98 0.86 -23.64
C PRO A 42 -6.45 0.98 -24.09
N ALA A 43 -7.38 0.90 -23.16
CA ALA A 43 -8.81 1.01 -23.45
C ALA A 43 -9.18 2.40 -23.99
N ALA A 44 -9.81 2.44 -25.17
CA ALA A 44 -10.23 3.67 -25.82
C ALA A 44 -11.69 4.05 -25.50
N ALA A 45 -11.94 5.35 -25.35
CA ALA A 45 -13.27 5.92 -25.20
C ALA A 45 -14.08 5.83 -26.52
N PRO A 46 -15.44 5.83 -26.47
CA PRO A 46 -16.27 5.71 -27.66
C PRO A 46 -16.18 6.98 -28.54
N PRO A 47 -16.07 6.85 -29.88
CA PRO A 47 -15.94 7.99 -30.78
C PRO A 47 -17.30 8.63 -31.12
N ALA A 48 -17.29 9.96 -31.27
CA ALA A 48 -18.40 10.71 -31.85
C ALA A 48 -18.45 10.54 -33.38
N THR A 49 -19.65 10.45 -33.94
CA THR A 49 -19.89 10.33 -35.39
C THR A 49 -19.87 11.69 -36.10
N PRO A 50 -19.09 11.85 -37.19
CA PRO A 50 -19.20 13.01 -38.08
C PRO A 50 -20.28 12.81 -39.16
N ALA A 51 -20.85 13.91 -39.65
CA ALA A 51 -21.92 13.90 -40.64
C ALA A 51 -21.42 13.92 -42.09
N ALA A 52 -22.17 13.28 -43.01
CA ALA A 52 -21.99 13.44 -44.46
C ALA A 52 -23.31 13.31 -45.26
N THR A 53 -23.82 14.46 -45.72
CA THR A 53 -24.43 14.75 -47.04
C THR A 53 -25.47 13.85 -47.75
N ARG A 54 -26.51 14.55 -48.27
CA ARG A 54 -27.58 14.22 -49.25
C ARG A 54 -27.09 13.46 -50.52
N SER A 55 -27.90 12.84 -51.41
CA SER A 55 -29.30 13.14 -51.83
C SER A 55 -29.96 12.07 -52.74
N ARG A 56 -31.32 12.09 -52.85
CA ARG A 56 -32.20 11.54 -53.95
C ARG A 56 -32.19 9.99 -54.15
N GLY A 57 -33.26 9.27 -54.51
CA GLY A 57 -34.62 9.62 -54.99
C GLY A 57 -35.61 8.43 -54.82
N PRO A 58 -36.82 8.44 -55.45
CA PRO A 58 -38.06 8.14 -54.72
C PRO A 58 -38.91 6.94 -55.20
N THR A 59 -39.95 6.60 -54.44
CA THR A 59 -41.33 6.38 -54.97
C THR A 59 -42.38 6.40 -53.85
N ARG A 60 -43.61 6.83 -54.17
CA ARG A 60 -44.79 6.89 -53.28
C ARG A 60 -45.88 5.95 -53.81
N VAL A 61 -46.68 5.35 -52.93
CA VAL A 61 -48.10 5.01 -53.21
C VAL A 61 -48.95 5.36 -51.98
N TRP A 62 -50.12 5.94 -52.22
CA TRP A 62 -51.19 6.23 -51.26
C TRP A 62 -52.37 5.28 -51.51
N VAL A 63 -53.07 4.81 -50.47
CA VAL A 63 -54.55 4.72 -50.41
C VAL A 63 -54.98 4.80 -48.93
N GLY A 64 -56.09 5.46 -48.63
CA GLY A 64 -56.82 5.32 -47.37
C GLY A 64 -58.33 5.49 -47.57
N VAL A 65 -59.16 4.83 -46.74
CA VAL A 65 -60.63 4.97 -46.66
C VAL A 65 -61.08 4.70 -45.19
N GLY A 66 -62.12 5.40 -44.70
CA GLY A 66 -62.67 5.30 -43.32
C GLY A 66 -63.77 4.23 -43.12
N LEU A 67 -64.14 3.84 -41.88
CA LEU A 67 -65.26 4.37 -41.04
C LEU A 67 -66.69 4.07 -41.59
N VAL A 68 -67.69 3.50 -40.87
CA VAL A 68 -67.87 2.91 -39.51
C VAL A 68 -68.87 1.70 -39.63
N ILE A 69 -69.30 0.94 -38.61
CA ILE A 69 -70.53 1.13 -37.76
C ILE A 69 -70.76 -0.16 -36.91
N LEU A 70 -70.96 -0.01 -35.57
CA LEU A 70 -71.79 -0.77 -34.56
C LEU A 70 -71.94 -2.33 -34.57
N ALA A 71 -72.29 -3.05 -33.48
CA ALA A 71 -72.52 -2.78 -32.04
C ALA A 71 -72.65 -4.09 -31.20
N CYS A 72 -73.00 -3.93 -29.89
CA CYS A 72 -73.40 -4.93 -28.87
C CYS A 72 -72.24 -5.55 -28.07
N VAL A 73 -71.78 -5.04 -26.91
CA VAL A 73 -72.41 -4.65 -25.61
C VAL A 73 -72.48 -5.80 -24.59
N GLY A 74 -71.73 -5.64 -23.49
CA GLY A 74 -71.72 -6.52 -22.30
C GLY A 74 -71.15 -5.78 -21.09
N ALA A 75 -72.02 -5.36 -20.17
CA ALA A 75 -71.82 -4.43 -19.07
C ALA A 75 -70.56 -4.58 -18.17
N ALA A 76 -69.90 -3.45 -17.88
CA ALA A 76 -69.82 -2.85 -16.53
C ALA A 76 -69.08 -1.49 -16.57
N THR A 77 -69.68 -0.41 -16.05
CA THR A 77 -69.07 0.94 -16.02
C THR A 77 -69.33 1.66 -14.71
N LEU A 78 -68.31 2.34 -14.16
CA LEU A 78 -68.48 3.65 -13.52
C LEU A 78 -67.14 4.38 -13.25
N ARG A 79 -66.86 5.36 -14.14
CA ARG A 79 -66.20 6.66 -13.91
C ARG A 79 -65.17 6.78 -12.78
N VAL A 80 -63.88 6.88 -13.14
CA VAL A 80 -62.90 7.63 -12.34
C VAL A 80 -63.07 9.13 -12.61
N ARG A 81 -63.11 9.91 -11.53
CA ARG A 81 -63.38 11.36 -11.52
C ARG A 81 -62.04 12.13 -11.54
N GLN A 82 -61.97 13.24 -12.28
CA GLN A 82 -60.90 14.22 -12.07
C GLN A 82 -61.06 14.90 -10.70
N GLY A 83 -59.94 15.26 -10.07
CA GLY A 83 -59.87 16.12 -8.89
C GLY A 83 -59.73 15.37 -7.56
N GLY A 84 -58.57 15.52 -6.91
CA GLY A 84 -58.27 14.96 -5.59
C GLY A 84 -56.77 14.78 -5.39
N GLY A 85 -56.16 15.62 -4.55
CA GLY A 85 -54.71 15.82 -4.47
C GLY A 85 -53.84 14.57 -4.28
N ILE A 86 -52.67 14.60 -4.92
CA ILE A 86 -51.53 13.75 -4.58
C ILE A 86 -51.01 14.22 -3.21
N ALA A 87 -51.65 13.73 -2.15
CA ALA A 87 -51.27 13.93 -0.76
C ALA A 87 -50.89 12.59 -0.11
N ALA A 88 -50.15 11.76 -0.85
CA ALA A 88 -49.59 10.50 -0.38
C ALA A 88 -48.10 10.70 -0.04
N THR A 89 -47.85 10.99 1.23
CA THR A 89 -46.65 10.52 1.94
C THR A 89 -45.29 10.93 1.36
N LEU A 90 -45.10 12.23 1.14
CA LEU A 90 -43.83 12.85 1.55
C LEU A 90 -43.76 12.76 3.09
N ALA A 91 -43.39 11.58 3.59
CA ALA A 91 -42.87 11.45 4.94
C ALA A 91 -41.57 12.26 4.97
N ALA A 92 -41.65 13.51 5.42
CA ALA A 92 -40.49 14.32 5.68
C ALA A 92 -39.58 13.52 6.61
N LEU A 93 -38.44 13.06 6.08
CA LEU A 93 -37.37 12.46 6.87
C LEU A 93 -37.10 13.44 8.00
N LYS A 94 -37.46 13.05 9.24
CA LYS A 94 -37.20 13.89 10.41
C LYS A 94 -35.71 14.23 10.36
N PRO A 95 -35.33 15.52 10.35
CA PRO A 95 -33.93 15.88 10.22
C PRO A 95 -33.17 15.21 11.37
N VAL A 96 -32.16 14.41 11.03
CA VAL A 96 -31.37 13.68 12.03
C VAL A 96 -30.81 14.71 13.00
N PRO A 97 -31.12 14.62 14.31
CA PRO A 97 -30.76 15.67 15.25
C PRO A 97 -29.24 15.78 15.32
N ILE A 98 -28.77 17.02 15.14
CA ILE A 98 -27.35 17.36 15.26
C ILE A 98 -26.99 17.38 16.74
N SER A 99 -26.00 16.57 17.12
CA SER A 99 -25.46 16.49 18.48
C SER A 99 -24.44 17.60 18.76
N GLU A 100 -23.70 18.04 17.75
CA GLU A 100 -22.64 19.06 17.86
C GLU A 100 -22.48 19.83 16.54
N LEU A 101 -22.15 21.13 16.61
CA LEU A 101 -21.71 21.94 15.47
C LEU A 101 -20.24 22.28 15.68
N ARG A 102 -19.40 21.99 14.68
CA ARG A 102 -17.96 22.28 14.65
C ARG A 102 -17.65 23.23 13.50
N VAL A 103 -16.63 24.08 13.68
CA VAL A 103 -16.12 24.96 12.63
C VAL A 103 -14.60 24.85 12.59
N PHE A 104 -14.03 24.81 11.39
CA PHE A 104 -12.60 24.65 11.16
C PHE A 104 -12.06 25.72 10.19
N PRO A 105 -10.91 26.34 10.47
CA PRO A 105 -10.21 26.35 11.76
C PRO A 105 -11.06 26.95 12.90
N ALA A 106 -10.64 26.72 14.14
CA ALA A 106 -11.32 27.21 15.34
C ALA A 106 -11.10 28.72 15.57
N GLU A 107 -10.05 29.28 14.96
CA GLU A 107 -9.68 30.69 14.94
C GLU A 107 -9.12 31.05 13.56
N VAL A 108 -9.11 32.34 13.22
CA VAL A 108 -8.66 32.85 11.91
C VAL A 108 -7.63 33.95 12.11
N HIS A 109 -6.47 33.80 11.49
CA HIS A 109 -5.43 34.85 11.43
C HIS A 109 -5.24 35.28 9.98
N LEU A 110 -5.39 36.58 9.69
CA LEU A 110 -5.25 37.15 8.35
C LEU A 110 -4.10 38.15 8.33
N ALA A 111 -3.02 37.80 7.64
CA ALA A 111 -1.82 38.62 7.47
C ALA A 111 -1.74 39.20 6.04
N GLY A 112 -1.89 40.51 5.89
CA GLY A 112 -1.85 41.22 4.61
C GLY A 112 -3.22 41.41 3.95
N GLY A 113 -3.38 42.44 3.13
CA GLY A 113 -4.66 42.78 2.48
C GLY A 113 -5.19 41.76 1.46
N GLY A 114 -4.32 40.87 0.98
CA GLY A 114 -4.68 39.76 0.09
C GLY A 114 -5.01 38.45 0.80
N ALA A 115 -4.98 38.41 2.14
CA ALA A 115 -5.23 37.20 2.91
C ALA A 115 -6.67 36.70 2.75
N ARG A 116 -6.85 35.38 2.89
CA ARG A 116 -8.15 34.72 2.93
C ARG A 116 -8.09 33.52 3.88
N GLN A 117 -9.23 33.15 4.45
CA GLN A 117 -9.37 31.91 5.21
C GLN A 117 -10.71 31.25 4.91
N SER A 118 -10.70 30.02 4.42
CA SER A 118 -11.89 29.21 4.18
C SER A 118 -12.30 28.50 5.48
N LEU A 119 -13.52 28.74 5.94
CA LEU A 119 -14.15 28.04 7.07
C LEU A 119 -14.91 26.81 6.56
N VAL A 120 -14.77 25.69 7.25
CA VAL A 120 -15.58 24.47 7.05
C VAL A 120 -16.49 24.30 8.26
N ALA A 121 -17.81 24.31 8.06
CA ALA A 121 -18.77 23.97 9.11
C ALA A 121 -19.17 22.50 8.99
N GLN A 122 -19.13 21.75 10.10
CA GLN A 122 -19.44 20.32 10.14
C GLN A 122 -20.38 20.04 11.31
N ALA A 123 -21.47 19.32 11.06
CA ALA A 123 -22.29 18.74 12.12
C ALA A 123 -21.81 17.34 12.47
N LEU A 124 -21.82 17.01 13.77
CA LEU A 124 -21.89 15.65 14.26
C LEU A 124 -23.37 15.27 14.44
N LEU A 125 -23.77 14.13 13.90
CA LEU A 125 -25.12 13.58 14.01
C LEU A 125 -25.23 12.65 15.22
N GLY A 126 -26.44 12.46 15.75
CA GLY A 126 -26.67 11.49 16.83
C GLY A 126 -26.27 10.05 16.51
N SER A 127 -26.09 9.71 15.22
CA SER A 127 -25.60 8.40 14.74
C SER A 127 -24.07 8.24 14.76
N GLY A 128 -23.33 9.28 15.18
CA GLY A 128 -21.87 9.36 15.12
C GLY A 128 -21.31 9.79 13.76
N ALA A 129 -22.15 9.93 12.74
CA ALA A 129 -21.75 10.40 11.41
C ALA A 129 -21.58 11.94 11.36
N THR A 130 -20.89 12.42 10.34
CA THR A 130 -20.63 13.85 10.09
C THR A 130 -21.32 14.33 8.81
N ARG A 131 -21.70 15.61 8.77
CA ARG A 131 -22.27 16.26 7.58
C ARG A 131 -21.64 17.65 7.39
N ASP A 132 -21.21 17.97 6.17
CA ASP A 132 -20.81 19.34 5.80
C ASP A 132 -22.03 20.26 5.83
N LEU A 133 -21.89 21.38 6.52
CA LEU A 133 -22.87 22.46 6.63
C LEU A 133 -22.31 23.77 6.10
N THR A 134 -21.15 23.78 5.43
CA THR A 134 -20.42 24.99 5.05
C THR A 134 -21.24 25.94 4.19
N THR A 135 -22.11 25.41 3.34
CA THR A 135 -23.05 26.17 2.49
C THR A 135 -24.44 26.36 3.09
N GLU A 136 -24.75 25.73 4.22
CA GLU A 136 -26.07 25.82 4.87
C GLU A 136 -26.05 26.60 6.19
N ALA A 137 -24.88 26.72 6.83
CA ALA A 137 -24.70 27.52 8.03
C ALA A 137 -24.78 29.02 7.71
N SER A 138 -25.34 29.79 8.64
CA SER A 138 -25.34 31.25 8.57
C SER A 138 -24.10 31.81 9.26
N TYR A 139 -23.45 32.78 8.60
CA TYR A 139 -22.23 33.43 9.10
C TYR A 139 -22.52 34.91 9.40
N THR A 140 -22.13 35.39 10.58
CA THR A 140 -22.27 36.81 10.96
C THR A 140 -20.98 37.31 11.57
N VAL A 141 -20.32 38.27 10.93
CA VAL A 141 -19.20 39.02 11.52
C VAL A 141 -19.74 40.06 12.50
N ARG A 142 -19.18 40.13 13.72
CA ARG A 142 -19.55 41.13 14.74
C ARG A 142 -19.13 42.54 14.33
N ASP A 143 -17.84 42.74 14.04
CA ASP A 143 -17.33 43.96 13.43
C ASP A 143 -17.00 43.73 11.95
N ARG A 144 -17.82 44.33 11.07
CA ARG A 144 -17.68 44.29 9.61
C ARG A 144 -16.65 45.29 9.06
N GLY A 145 -16.10 46.17 9.90
CA GLY A 145 -14.99 47.05 9.57
C GLY A 145 -13.65 46.33 9.57
N VAL A 146 -13.49 45.31 10.42
CA VAL A 146 -12.27 44.51 10.55
C VAL A 146 -12.18 43.41 9.47
N ALA A 147 -13.27 42.66 9.25
CA ALA A 147 -13.30 41.55 8.28
C ALA A 147 -14.68 41.38 7.60
N SER A 148 -14.72 40.68 6.46
CA SER A 148 -15.94 40.12 5.87
C SER A 148 -15.87 38.61 5.75
N VAL A 149 -17.05 37.96 5.75
CA VAL A 149 -17.21 36.55 5.39
C VAL A 149 -18.23 36.45 4.25
N ASP A 150 -17.89 35.70 3.21
CA ASP A 150 -18.78 35.38 2.09
C ASP A 150 -18.69 33.89 1.77
N HIS A 151 -19.83 33.19 1.75
CA HIS A 151 -19.90 31.73 1.53
C HIS A 151 -18.88 30.89 2.34
N GLY A 152 -18.60 31.31 3.59
CA GLY A 152 -17.61 30.69 4.48
C GLY A 152 -16.17 31.16 4.30
N VAL A 153 -15.86 32.01 3.32
CA VAL A 153 -14.52 32.59 3.10
C VAL A 153 -14.37 33.93 3.80
N VAL A 154 -13.45 34.01 4.76
CA VAL A 154 -13.10 35.22 5.49
C VAL A 154 -12.04 36.03 4.74
N THR A 155 -12.19 37.36 4.73
CA THR A 155 -11.32 38.33 4.06
C THR A 155 -11.10 39.57 4.96
N PRO A 156 -9.88 40.15 4.98
CA PRO A 156 -9.55 41.31 5.81
C PRO A 156 -10.15 42.61 5.24
N ARG A 157 -10.34 43.61 6.12
CA ARG A 157 -10.77 44.98 5.76
C ARG A 157 -10.00 46.06 6.50
N ALA A 158 -9.73 45.85 7.79
CA ALA A 158 -8.89 46.72 8.61
C ALA A 158 -8.19 45.90 9.69
N ASP A 159 -7.09 46.43 10.22
CA ASP A 159 -6.34 45.80 11.31
C ASP A 159 -7.17 45.82 12.60
N GLY A 160 -7.10 44.73 13.37
CA GLY A 160 -7.85 44.59 14.62
C GLY A 160 -8.32 43.15 14.88
N THR A 161 -9.23 43.00 15.83
CA THR A 161 -9.85 41.72 16.18
C THR A 161 -11.37 41.79 16.06
N THR A 162 -11.98 40.68 15.66
CA THR A 162 -13.44 40.51 15.54
C THR A 162 -13.82 39.05 15.78
N GLU A 163 -15.10 38.72 15.70
CA GLU A 163 -15.59 37.34 15.83
C GLU A 163 -16.59 37.04 14.71
N ILE A 164 -16.58 35.80 14.22
CA ILE A 164 -17.58 35.27 13.30
C ILE A 164 -18.44 34.27 14.04
N ARG A 165 -19.74 34.54 14.08
CA ARG A 165 -20.74 33.61 14.62
C ARG A 165 -21.27 32.74 13.49
N VAL A 166 -21.09 31.43 13.62
CA VAL A 166 -21.58 30.41 12.69
C VAL A 166 -22.75 29.70 13.34
N ARG A 167 -23.93 29.74 12.71
CA ARG A 167 -25.16 29.16 13.27
C ARG A 167 -25.85 28.19 12.32
N TYR A 168 -26.32 27.07 12.88
CA TYR A 168 -27.20 26.12 12.21
C TYR A 168 -28.10 25.41 13.23
N SER A 169 -29.39 25.23 12.91
CA SER A 169 -30.38 24.52 13.74
C SER A 169 -30.34 24.85 15.24
N GLY A 170 -30.26 26.14 15.59
CA GLY A 170 -30.24 26.62 16.97
C GLY A 170 -28.91 26.48 17.72
N ARG A 171 -27.87 25.92 17.10
CA ARG A 171 -26.50 25.88 17.62
C ARG A 171 -25.68 27.06 17.08
N GLU A 172 -24.77 27.59 17.89
CA GLU A 172 -23.84 28.67 17.55
C GLU A 172 -22.40 28.25 17.91
N VAL A 173 -21.45 28.54 17.02
CA VAL A 173 -20.01 28.50 17.28
C VAL A 173 -19.46 29.90 17.00
N VAL A 174 -18.57 30.38 17.87
CA VAL A 174 -17.90 31.68 17.72
C VAL A 174 -16.44 31.42 17.33
N VAL A 175 -16.03 31.95 16.18
CA VAL A 175 -14.66 31.85 15.65
C VAL A 175 -13.97 33.20 15.83
N PRO A 176 -12.91 33.31 16.65
CA PRO A 176 -12.10 34.53 16.74
C PRO A 176 -11.40 34.84 15.42
N VAL A 177 -11.29 36.12 15.08
CA VAL A 177 -10.60 36.59 13.88
C VAL A 177 -9.63 37.70 14.26
N THR A 178 -8.36 37.55 13.89
CA THR A 178 -7.32 38.57 14.02
C THR A 178 -6.85 38.99 12.64
N VAL A 179 -6.76 40.30 12.40
CA VAL A 179 -6.31 40.89 11.14
C VAL A 179 -5.13 41.82 11.40
N GLY A 180 -4.04 41.63 10.65
CA GLY A 180 -2.88 42.53 10.66
C GLY A 180 -2.34 42.80 9.25
N GLY A 181 -1.97 44.04 8.97
CA GLY A 181 -1.50 44.45 7.65
C GLY A 181 -2.58 44.45 6.57
N ALA A 182 -3.85 44.66 6.89
CA ALA A 182 -4.98 44.69 5.94
C ALA A 182 -4.79 45.69 4.78
N LYS A 183 -3.98 46.73 4.98
CA LYS A 183 -3.60 47.71 3.94
C LYS A 183 -2.23 47.43 3.30
N ALA A 184 -1.46 46.49 3.82
CA ALA A 184 -0.19 46.09 3.25
C ALA A 184 -0.43 45.23 2.00
N GLN A 185 0.06 45.71 0.87
CA GLN A 185 0.18 44.91 -0.34
C GLN A 185 1.43 44.04 -0.18
N ALA A 186 1.25 42.72 -0.06
CA ALA A 186 2.37 41.79 0.02
C ALA A 186 3.20 41.87 -1.27
N GLU A 187 4.52 42.02 -1.12
CA GLU A 187 5.47 41.85 -2.22
C GLU A 187 5.35 40.44 -2.79
N VAL A 188 5.43 40.31 -4.11
CA VAL A 188 5.25 39.03 -4.79
C VAL A 188 6.52 38.18 -4.70
N SER A 189 6.42 37.04 -4.05
CA SER A 189 7.56 36.16 -3.77
C SER A 189 7.63 35.00 -4.75
N PHE A 190 8.83 34.65 -5.20
CA PHE A 190 8.99 33.49 -6.08
C PHE A 190 8.72 32.18 -5.31
N ARG A 191 9.31 32.02 -4.13
CA ARG A 191 9.10 30.87 -3.24
C ARG A 191 7.66 30.79 -2.73
N LEU A 192 7.09 31.88 -2.22
CA LEU A 192 5.79 31.82 -1.52
C LEU A 192 4.57 31.91 -2.44
N ASP A 193 4.68 32.55 -3.62
CA ASP A 193 3.56 32.72 -4.55
C ASP A 193 3.73 31.91 -5.85
N VAL A 194 4.89 32.02 -6.51
CA VAL A 194 5.10 31.44 -7.86
C VAL A 194 5.28 29.93 -7.83
N MET A 195 6.12 29.41 -6.94
CA MET A 195 6.39 27.98 -6.85
C MET A 195 5.15 27.15 -6.51
N PRO A 196 4.27 27.56 -5.58
CA PRO A 196 2.96 26.94 -5.38
C PRO A 196 2.07 26.94 -6.62
N VAL A 197 2.11 27.99 -7.46
CA VAL A 197 1.38 27.99 -8.73
C VAL A 197 1.92 26.92 -9.68
N LEU A 198 3.25 26.83 -9.84
CA LEU A 198 3.87 25.81 -10.69
C LEU A 198 3.59 24.37 -10.21
N MET A 199 3.42 24.18 -8.89
CA MET A 199 2.99 22.91 -8.30
C MET A 199 1.51 22.63 -8.54
N LYS A 200 0.61 23.58 -8.22
CA LYS A 200 -0.84 23.43 -8.38
C LYS A 200 -1.23 23.20 -9.84
N ALA A 201 -0.58 23.88 -10.76
CA ALA A 201 -0.76 23.73 -12.20
C ALA A 201 -0.09 22.46 -12.79
N GLY A 202 0.61 21.67 -11.97
CA GLY A 202 1.29 20.45 -12.39
C GLY A 202 2.53 20.65 -13.27
N CYS A 203 2.99 21.89 -13.47
CA CYS A 203 4.13 22.23 -14.32
C CYS A 203 5.43 21.54 -13.86
N ASN A 204 5.67 21.48 -12.55
CA ASN A 204 6.82 20.82 -11.93
C ASN A 204 6.52 19.39 -11.43
N SER A 205 5.48 18.73 -11.96
CA SER A 205 5.20 17.31 -11.71
C SER A 205 6.15 16.40 -12.50
N GLY A 206 6.30 15.15 -12.06
CA GLY A 206 7.16 14.14 -12.71
C GLY A 206 6.73 13.75 -14.13
N GLY A 207 5.49 14.05 -14.54
CA GLY A 207 5.05 13.92 -15.93
C GLY A 207 5.45 15.10 -16.84
N CYS A 208 5.79 16.24 -16.24
CA CYS A 208 6.10 17.50 -16.92
C CYS A 208 7.57 17.91 -16.66
N HIS A 209 7.85 19.19 -16.40
CA HIS A 209 9.22 19.70 -16.22
C HIS A 209 9.89 19.23 -14.93
N GLY A 210 9.13 18.67 -13.98
CA GLY A 210 9.64 17.98 -12.79
C GLY A 210 10.16 16.56 -13.04
N ALA A 211 10.12 16.07 -14.28
CA ALA A 211 10.80 14.82 -14.66
C ALA A 211 12.32 14.94 -14.46
N SER A 212 13.00 13.84 -14.16
CA SER A 212 14.46 13.83 -13.93
C SER A 212 15.32 14.30 -15.12
N ARG A 213 14.75 14.33 -16.34
CA ARG A 213 15.34 14.88 -17.57
C ARG A 213 14.60 16.11 -18.10
N GLY A 214 13.73 16.73 -17.27
CA GLY A 214 12.86 17.82 -17.67
C GLY A 214 11.97 17.47 -18.88
N LYS A 215 11.62 18.50 -19.67
CA LYS A 215 11.01 18.39 -21.00
C LYS A 215 11.60 19.47 -21.91
N GLU A 216 11.97 19.11 -23.13
CA GLU A 216 12.48 20.04 -24.16
C GLU A 216 13.55 21.03 -23.64
N GLY A 217 14.50 20.51 -22.85
CA GLY A 217 15.59 21.31 -22.26
C GLY A 217 15.18 22.25 -21.13
N PHE A 218 13.92 22.23 -20.66
CA PHE A 218 13.50 22.96 -19.46
C PHE A 218 13.22 22.01 -18.29
N HIS A 219 13.93 22.25 -17.19
CA HIS A 219 13.92 21.46 -15.97
C HIS A 219 13.38 22.32 -14.82
N LEU A 220 12.50 21.75 -14.01
CA LEU A 220 12.09 22.27 -12.71
C LEU A 220 12.31 21.18 -11.67
N SER A 221 12.52 21.55 -10.41
CA SER A 221 12.63 20.63 -9.30
C SER A 221 11.26 19.97 -9.03
N LEU A 222 11.26 18.66 -8.78
CA LEU A 222 10.02 17.91 -8.59
C LEU A 222 9.21 18.48 -7.41
N PHE A 223 8.01 18.98 -7.68
CA PHE A 223 7.15 19.68 -6.71
C PHE A 223 7.81 20.89 -6.01
N GLY A 224 8.86 21.48 -6.58
CA GLY A 224 9.45 22.73 -6.11
C GLY A 224 10.41 22.62 -4.93
N TYR A 225 11.10 21.48 -4.77
CA TYR A 225 12.03 21.27 -3.66
C TYR A 225 13.31 22.13 -3.71
N ASP A 226 13.68 22.65 -4.88
CA ASP A 226 14.84 23.51 -5.13
C ASP A 226 14.38 24.82 -5.81
N PRO A 227 13.76 25.75 -5.06
CA PRO A 227 13.20 26.96 -5.65
C PRO A 227 14.28 27.94 -6.14
N ASP A 228 15.48 27.94 -5.55
CA ASP A 228 16.55 28.83 -6.00
C ASP A 228 17.10 28.41 -7.36
N GLY A 229 17.32 27.10 -7.55
CA GLY A 229 17.66 26.55 -8.86
C GLY A 229 16.52 26.70 -9.86
N ASP A 230 15.26 26.60 -9.44
CA ASP A 230 14.11 26.79 -10.34
C ASP A 230 13.91 28.24 -10.77
N TYR A 231 14.21 29.21 -9.90
CA TYR A 231 14.28 30.62 -10.29
C TYR A 231 15.36 30.83 -11.36
N ASP A 232 16.56 30.29 -11.15
CA ASP A 232 17.68 30.46 -12.08
C ASP A 232 17.43 29.72 -13.41
N ARG A 233 16.80 28.53 -13.38
CA ARG A 233 16.35 27.80 -14.58
C ARG A 233 15.25 28.57 -15.33
N LEU A 234 14.27 29.15 -14.64
CA LEU A 234 13.20 29.90 -15.29
C LEU A 234 13.67 31.24 -15.88
N THR A 235 14.59 31.94 -15.21
CA THR A 235 14.94 33.34 -15.56
C THR A 235 16.34 33.53 -16.19
N ARG A 236 17.33 32.67 -15.89
CA ARG A 236 18.75 32.89 -16.25
C ARG A 236 19.34 31.86 -17.21
N GLU A 237 18.95 30.59 -17.11
CA GLU A 237 19.54 29.50 -17.93
C GLU A 237 19.40 29.76 -19.44
N ILE A 238 18.26 30.31 -19.89
CA ILE A 238 18.07 30.81 -21.25
C ILE A 238 17.34 32.16 -21.18
N VAL A 239 18.10 33.23 -20.98
CA VAL A 239 17.60 34.62 -20.82
C VAL A 239 16.67 35.00 -21.99
N GLY A 240 15.53 35.63 -21.67
CA GLY A 240 14.54 36.11 -22.64
C GLY A 240 13.71 35.03 -23.34
N ARG A 241 14.03 33.73 -23.18
CA ARG A 241 13.32 32.64 -23.87
C ARG A 241 12.03 32.20 -23.16
N ARG A 242 12.04 32.18 -21.82
CA ARG A 242 10.94 31.67 -20.98
C ARG A 242 10.12 32.77 -20.33
N VAL A 243 10.74 33.93 -20.13
CA VAL A 243 10.25 35.12 -19.44
C VAL A 243 10.55 36.33 -20.31
N ASN A 244 9.54 37.14 -20.61
CA ASN A 244 9.65 38.40 -21.32
C ASN A 244 9.30 39.54 -20.33
N LEU A 245 10.30 40.29 -19.86
CA LEU A 245 10.06 41.39 -18.91
C LEU A 245 9.69 42.72 -19.60
N ALA A 246 9.83 42.81 -20.92
CA ALA A 246 9.39 43.98 -21.69
C ALA A 246 7.88 43.92 -21.97
N ILE A 247 7.35 42.72 -22.21
CA ILE A 247 5.91 42.45 -22.35
C ILE A 247 5.60 41.20 -21.51
N PRO A 248 5.33 41.36 -20.19
CA PRO A 248 5.06 40.27 -19.25
C PRO A 248 4.04 39.24 -19.74
N GLU A 249 2.98 39.70 -20.39
CA GLU A 249 1.86 38.91 -20.93
C GLU A 249 2.29 37.95 -22.05
N GLU A 250 3.35 38.27 -22.79
CA GLU A 250 3.96 37.44 -23.85
C GLU A 250 5.07 36.51 -23.30
N SER A 251 5.22 36.41 -21.98
CA SER A 251 6.16 35.45 -21.39
C SER A 251 5.74 34.02 -21.74
N LEU A 252 6.65 33.27 -22.37
CA LEU A 252 6.37 31.90 -22.85
C LEU A 252 5.84 30.96 -21.75
N ILE A 253 6.24 31.16 -20.48
CA ILE A 253 5.71 30.43 -19.32
C ILE A 253 4.20 30.67 -19.10
N LEU A 254 3.69 31.88 -19.37
CA LEU A 254 2.27 32.18 -19.38
C LEU A 254 1.60 31.59 -20.63
N GLU A 255 2.13 31.85 -21.82
CA GLU A 255 1.48 31.41 -23.07
C GLU A 255 1.32 29.88 -23.16
N LYS A 256 2.34 29.13 -22.72
CA LYS A 256 2.29 27.65 -22.62
C LYS A 256 1.30 27.19 -21.56
N GLY A 257 1.24 27.88 -20.42
CA GLY A 257 0.32 27.59 -19.32
C GLY A 257 -1.15 27.90 -19.66
N LEU A 258 -1.38 28.93 -20.46
CA LEU A 258 -2.70 29.31 -21.02
C LEU A 258 -3.10 28.50 -22.25
N GLY A 259 -2.21 27.65 -22.79
CA GLY A 259 -2.45 26.92 -24.04
C GLY A 259 -2.50 27.80 -25.30
N LYS A 260 -2.09 29.07 -25.23
CA LYS A 260 -2.05 30.01 -26.38
C LYS A 260 -1.03 29.58 -27.45
N VAL A 261 -0.01 28.82 -27.06
CA VAL A 261 0.99 28.22 -27.96
C VAL A 261 1.12 26.72 -27.69
N GLN A 262 1.41 25.93 -28.74
CA GLN A 262 1.47 24.47 -28.67
C GLN A 262 2.36 23.97 -27.52
N HIS A 263 1.80 23.20 -26.59
CA HIS A 263 2.46 22.70 -25.40
C HIS A 263 2.11 21.23 -25.20
N GLY A 264 3.12 20.36 -25.04
CA GLY A 264 2.91 18.92 -24.79
C GLY A 264 2.18 18.62 -23.47
N GLY A 265 2.21 19.54 -22.50
CA GLY A 265 1.38 19.47 -21.30
C GLY A 265 -0.06 19.96 -21.47
N GLY A 266 -0.40 20.61 -22.58
CA GLY A 266 -1.67 21.31 -22.76
C GLY A 266 -1.82 22.54 -21.86
N GLU A 267 -3.06 23.02 -21.73
CA GLU A 267 -3.44 24.12 -20.83
C GLU A 267 -3.29 23.69 -19.35
N ARG A 268 -2.74 24.58 -18.53
CA ARG A 268 -2.42 24.37 -17.10
C ARG A 268 -3.13 25.34 -16.16
N PHE A 269 -3.56 26.50 -16.64
CA PHE A 269 -4.41 27.43 -15.89
C PHE A 269 -5.20 28.34 -16.85
N LYS A 270 -6.33 28.86 -16.37
CA LYS A 270 -7.22 29.74 -17.15
C LYS A 270 -6.75 31.19 -17.13
N GLU A 271 -6.92 31.87 -18.25
CA GLU A 271 -6.71 33.32 -18.35
C GLU A 271 -7.61 34.08 -17.37
N GLY A 272 -7.05 35.09 -16.70
CA GLY A 272 -7.73 35.82 -15.63
C GLY A 272 -7.96 35.05 -14.31
N GLY A 273 -7.60 33.77 -14.22
CA GLY A 273 -7.64 32.99 -12.98
C GLY A 273 -6.54 33.38 -11.97
N ASP A 274 -6.67 32.96 -10.72
CA ASP A 274 -5.74 33.33 -9.63
C ASP A 274 -4.28 32.92 -9.93
N LEU A 275 -4.09 31.71 -10.46
CA LEU A 275 -2.78 31.17 -10.85
C LEU A 275 -2.11 32.04 -11.93
N HIS A 276 -2.88 32.42 -12.96
CA HIS A 276 -2.43 33.32 -14.02
C HIS A 276 -2.08 34.71 -13.48
N LYS A 277 -2.96 35.30 -12.67
CA LYS A 277 -2.76 36.62 -12.05
C LYS A 277 -1.51 36.67 -11.17
N THR A 278 -1.24 35.60 -10.42
CA THR A 278 -0.07 35.50 -9.53
C THR A 278 1.24 35.48 -10.33
N LEU A 279 1.31 34.63 -11.37
CA LEU A 279 2.47 34.59 -12.27
C LEU A 279 2.66 35.92 -13.02
N LEU A 280 1.59 36.49 -13.55
CA LEU A 280 1.65 37.77 -14.27
C LEU A 280 2.10 38.91 -13.35
N ARG A 281 1.60 38.97 -12.10
CA ARG A 281 2.04 39.95 -11.09
C ARG A 281 3.54 39.85 -10.80
N TRP A 282 4.09 38.64 -10.69
CA TRP A 282 5.52 38.42 -10.50
C TRP A 282 6.34 38.90 -11.71
N LEU A 283 5.89 38.62 -12.93
CA LEU A 283 6.53 39.07 -14.16
C LEU A 283 6.49 40.60 -14.31
N GLN A 284 5.33 41.22 -14.04
CA GLN A 284 5.15 42.67 -14.06
C GLN A 284 5.99 43.39 -12.97
N ALA A 285 6.27 42.72 -11.85
CA ALA A 285 7.21 43.20 -10.83
C ALA A 285 8.69 43.04 -11.20
N GLY A 286 9.01 42.61 -12.44
CA GLY A 286 10.38 42.40 -12.91
C GLY A 286 10.98 41.04 -12.55
N ALA A 287 10.15 40.05 -12.21
CA ALA A 287 10.55 38.71 -11.79
C ALA A 287 11.59 38.71 -10.64
N PRO A 288 11.30 39.34 -9.48
CA PRO A 288 12.24 39.44 -8.37
C PRO A 288 12.66 38.06 -7.84
N LYS A 289 13.94 37.94 -7.44
CA LYS A 289 14.47 36.81 -6.67
C LYS A 289 14.28 37.10 -5.18
N ASP A 290 13.82 36.12 -4.41
CA ASP A 290 13.63 36.31 -2.97
C ASP A 290 14.97 36.52 -2.23
N GLY A 291 14.91 37.27 -1.13
CA GLY A 291 16.03 37.41 -0.20
C GLY A 291 16.22 36.17 0.69
N PRO A 292 17.37 36.02 1.37
CA PRO A 292 17.68 34.85 2.19
C PRO A 292 16.79 34.70 3.43
N THR A 293 16.10 35.77 3.84
CA THR A 293 15.21 35.83 5.02
C THR A 293 13.74 35.59 4.71
N VAL A 294 13.39 35.22 3.47
CA VAL A 294 12.02 34.86 3.10
C VAL A 294 11.55 33.65 3.93
N ALA A 295 10.32 33.71 4.43
CA ALA A 295 9.74 32.63 5.22
C ALA A 295 9.66 31.32 4.41
N HIS A 296 9.59 30.19 5.11
CA HIS A 296 9.39 28.87 4.51
C HIS A 296 8.36 28.08 5.32
N VAL A 297 7.73 27.07 4.70
CA VAL A 297 6.75 26.22 5.38
C VAL A 297 7.45 25.31 6.39
N GLU A 298 7.01 25.35 7.64
CA GLU A 298 7.43 24.45 8.72
C GLU A 298 6.44 23.30 8.95
N GLY A 299 5.20 23.47 8.52
CA GLY A 299 4.17 22.46 8.69
C GLY A 299 2.90 22.75 7.90
N LEU A 300 2.11 21.70 7.71
CA LEU A 300 0.86 21.71 6.98
C LEU A 300 -0.21 21.04 7.83
N GLN A 301 -1.47 21.44 7.68
CA GLN A 301 -2.60 20.81 8.34
C GLN A 301 -3.81 20.76 7.41
N ILE A 302 -4.48 19.62 7.34
CA ILE A 302 -5.77 19.44 6.68
C ILE A 302 -6.89 19.34 7.73
N LEU A 303 -8.01 20.01 7.48
CA LEU A 303 -9.16 20.12 8.37
C LEU A 303 -10.47 19.91 7.60
N PRO A 304 -11.48 19.20 8.17
CA PRO A 304 -11.42 18.45 9.42
C PRO A 304 -10.43 17.26 9.32
N ARG A 305 -9.83 16.84 10.45
CA ARG A 305 -8.89 15.70 10.44
C ARG A 305 -9.57 14.34 10.22
N GLN A 306 -10.89 14.27 10.49
CA GLN A 306 -11.71 13.08 10.31
C GLN A 306 -13.11 13.44 9.83
N ALA A 307 -13.72 12.56 9.02
CA ALA A 307 -15.13 12.61 8.64
C ALA A 307 -15.71 11.18 8.53
N VAL A 308 -17.01 11.06 8.81
CA VAL A 308 -17.78 9.80 8.71
C VAL A 308 -19.03 10.08 7.88
N LEU A 309 -19.06 9.64 6.63
CA LEU A 309 -20.09 9.98 5.65
C LEU A 309 -21.13 8.86 5.52
N GLU A 310 -22.41 9.22 5.69
CA GLU A 310 -23.53 8.28 5.70
C GLU A 310 -24.19 8.13 4.32
N GLY A 311 -23.89 7.03 3.65
CA GLY A 311 -24.37 6.71 2.31
C GLY A 311 -23.52 7.34 1.19
N LYS A 312 -24.02 7.20 -0.04
CA LYS A 312 -23.37 7.73 -1.26
C LYS A 312 -23.61 9.22 -1.43
N ASP A 313 -22.76 9.86 -2.22
CA ASP A 313 -22.89 11.23 -2.70
C ASP A 313 -22.99 12.28 -1.58
N GLN A 314 -22.48 11.96 -0.39
CA GLN A 314 -22.34 12.90 0.72
C GLN A 314 -21.03 13.66 0.55
N VAL A 315 -21.05 14.94 0.89
CA VAL A 315 -19.92 15.85 0.67
C VAL A 315 -19.27 16.25 1.99
N GLN A 316 -17.95 16.35 2.00
CA GLN A 316 -17.16 17.02 3.03
C GLN A 316 -16.15 17.97 2.38
N ARG A 317 -16.20 19.26 2.70
CA ARG A 317 -15.15 20.21 2.30
C ARG A 317 -13.95 20.09 3.22
N MET A 318 -12.76 20.27 2.66
CA MET A 318 -11.49 20.31 3.37
C MET A 318 -10.86 21.70 3.24
N THR A 319 -10.23 22.19 4.30
CA THR A 319 -9.38 23.39 4.28
C THR A 319 -7.96 22.99 4.68
N VAL A 320 -6.95 23.63 4.11
CA VAL A 320 -5.54 23.31 4.28
C VAL A 320 -4.77 24.55 4.69
N LEU A 321 -4.06 24.45 5.81
CA LEU A 321 -3.34 25.56 6.45
C LEU A 321 -1.84 25.25 6.46
N ALA A 322 -1.04 26.19 5.96
CA ALA A 322 0.42 26.14 6.06
C ALA A 322 0.92 27.08 7.16
N ARG A 323 1.78 26.56 8.04
CA ARG A 323 2.51 27.32 9.06
C ARG A 323 3.88 27.68 8.53
N TYR A 324 4.26 28.95 8.67
CA TYR A 324 5.51 29.50 8.16
C TYR A 324 6.47 29.87 9.30
N SER A 325 7.76 29.88 8.98
CA SER A 325 8.86 30.19 9.91
C SER A 325 8.89 31.64 10.44
N ASP A 326 8.01 32.51 9.93
CA ASP A 326 7.74 33.85 10.45
C ASP A 326 6.60 33.87 11.50
N GLY A 327 6.07 32.68 11.85
CA GLY A 327 4.92 32.51 12.73
C GLY A 327 3.56 32.70 12.04
N THR A 328 3.52 33.07 10.75
CA THR A 328 2.25 33.23 10.03
C THR A 328 1.62 31.89 9.68
N GLU A 329 0.28 31.86 9.66
CA GLU A 329 -0.50 30.74 9.14
C GLU A 329 -1.32 31.23 7.94
N ARG A 330 -1.39 30.44 6.87
CA ARG A 330 -2.07 30.83 5.61
C ARG A 330 -2.94 29.70 5.09
N ASP A 331 -4.15 30.04 4.61
CA ASP A 331 -4.99 29.14 3.82
C ASP A 331 -4.35 28.89 2.45
N VAL A 332 -3.87 27.66 2.26
CA VAL A 332 -3.26 27.18 1.02
C VAL A 332 -4.17 26.20 0.27
N THR A 333 -5.44 26.05 0.66
CA THR A 333 -6.41 25.09 0.08
C THR A 333 -6.45 25.15 -1.45
N ARG A 334 -6.46 26.36 -2.03
CA ARG A 334 -6.52 26.56 -3.50
C ARG A 334 -5.20 26.27 -4.22
N LEU A 335 -4.08 26.24 -3.49
CA LEU A 335 -2.73 25.95 -4.00
C LEU A 335 -2.31 24.50 -3.70
N ALA A 336 -3.00 23.83 -2.78
CA ALA A 336 -2.76 22.44 -2.45
C ALA A 336 -3.19 21.49 -3.58
N VAL A 337 -2.44 20.39 -3.74
CA VAL A 337 -2.81 19.28 -4.63
C VAL A 337 -3.47 18.20 -3.80
N PHE A 338 -4.74 17.91 -4.09
CA PHE A 338 -5.53 16.90 -3.37
C PHE A 338 -5.53 15.55 -4.11
N PHE A 339 -5.55 14.46 -3.34
CA PHE A 339 -5.70 13.10 -3.86
C PHE A 339 -6.22 12.15 -2.75
N SER A 340 -6.88 11.06 -3.13
CA SER A 340 -7.31 10.00 -2.20
C SER A 340 -6.49 8.74 -2.44
N ASN A 341 -6.27 7.93 -1.39
CA ASN A 341 -5.75 6.58 -1.56
C ASN A 341 -6.86 5.55 -1.87
N ASN A 342 -8.14 5.93 -1.80
CA ASN A 342 -9.28 5.06 -2.07
C ASN A 342 -10.46 5.88 -2.63
N ASP A 343 -10.40 6.22 -3.93
CA ASP A 343 -11.47 6.91 -4.65
C ASP A 343 -12.79 6.13 -4.71
N VAL A 344 -12.77 4.80 -4.49
CA VAL A 344 -13.99 3.96 -4.45
C VAL A 344 -14.79 4.23 -3.18
N ALA A 345 -14.12 4.44 -2.04
CA ALA A 345 -14.76 4.83 -0.79
C ALA A 345 -14.98 6.35 -0.71
N ALA A 346 -13.95 7.18 -0.90
CA ALA A 346 -14.10 8.63 -0.92
C ALA A 346 -13.14 9.29 -1.91
N LYS A 347 -13.70 9.94 -2.93
CA LYS A 347 -12.97 10.70 -3.95
C LYS A 347 -12.84 12.17 -3.53
N VAL A 348 -11.75 12.84 -3.88
CA VAL A 348 -11.55 14.28 -3.63
C VAL A 348 -11.37 15.08 -4.93
N SER A 349 -11.92 16.29 -4.99
CA SER A 349 -11.74 17.24 -6.11
C SER A 349 -10.50 18.12 -5.96
N GLU A 350 -10.12 18.85 -7.01
CA GLU A 350 -8.98 19.78 -6.96
C GLU A 350 -9.18 20.94 -5.98
N GLU A 351 -10.42 21.24 -5.60
CA GLU A 351 -10.81 22.27 -4.63
C GLU A 351 -10.86 21.75 -3.19
N GLY A 352 -10.53 20.48 -2.95
CA GLY A 352 -10.60 19.87 -1.62
C GLY A 352 -12.01 19.44 -1.22
N VAL A 353 -12.89 19.15 -2.18
CA VAL A 353 -14.24 18.64 -1.90
C VAL A 353 -14.25 17.11 -1.99
N VAL A 354 -14.52 16.45 -0.87
CA VAL A 354 -14.63 14.99 -0.78
C VAL A 354 -16.06 14.55 -1.04
N THR A 355 -16.25 13.49 -1.84
CA THR A 355 -17.54 12.86 -2.12
C THR A 355 -17.51 11.37 -1.76
N SER A 356 -18.50 10.89 -1.01
CA SER A 356 -18.60 9.49 -0.60
C SER A 356 -19.10 8.55 -1.70
N GLY A 357 -18.48 7.37 -1.79
CA GLY A 357 -18.82 6.28 -2.70
C GLY A 357 -19.29 5.04 -1.94
N GLN A 358 -18.59 3.92 -2.12
CA GLN A 358 -18.92 2.65 -1.44
C GLN A 358 -18.53 2.67 0.05
N ARG A 359 -19.03 1.70 0.82
CA ARG A 359 -18.61 1.48 2.21
C ARG A 359 -17.10 1.22 2.24
N GLY A 360 -16.38 1.86 3.17
CA GLY A 360 -14.96 1.63 3.37
C GLY A 360 -14.29 2.80 4.08
N ASP A 361 -12.96 2.79 4.07
CA ASP A 361 -12.16 3.92 4.55
C ASP A 361 -11.19 4.43 3.47
N ALA A 362 -11.01 5.75 3.47
CA ALA A 362 -10.10 6.47 2.60
C ALA A 362 -9.29 7.46 3.45
N PHE A 363 -8.11 7.80 2.96
CA PHE A 363 -7.32 8.92 3.46
C PHE A 363 -7.22 9.95 2.34
N VAL A 364 -7.84 11.10 2.58
CA VAL A 364 -7.80 12.25 1.67
C VAL A 364 -6.59 13.08 2.04
N MET A 365 -5.71 13.29 1.07
CA MET A 365 -4.43 13.93 1.25
C MET A 365 -4.37 15.29 0.55
N ALA A 366 -3.58 16.18 1.13
CA ALA A 366 -3.22 17.46 0.55
C ALA A 366 -1.69 17.60 0.55
N ARG A 367 -1.12 17.96 -0.62
CA ARG A 367 0.27 18.40 -0.75
C ARG A 367 0.36 19.90 -0.88
N PHE A 368 1.30 20.52 -0.18
CA PHE A 368 1.75 21.90 -0.43
C PHE A 368 3.27 21.96 -0.26
N GLU A 369 3.98 22.49 -1.26
CA GLU A 369 5.44 22.43 -1.38
C GLU A 369 5.99 20.99 -1.14
N THR A 370 6.92 20.85 -0.20
CA THR A 370 7.53 19.60 0.24
C THR A 370 6.68 18.81 1.25
N HIS A 371 5.58 19.38 1.75
CA HIS A 371 4.75 18.80 2.80
C HIS A 371 3.54 18.04 2.23
N THR A 372 3.20 16.91 2.84
CA THR A 372 1.98 16.14 2.56
C THR A 372 1.31 15.77 3.87
N VAL A 373 -0.01 15.95 3.96
CA VAL A 373 -0.83 15.58 5.12
C VAL A 373 -2.10 14.87 4.68
N GLY A 374 -2.72 14.10 5.59
CA GLY A 374 -3.94 13.35 5.32
C GLY A 374 -5.00 13.48 6.41
N ALA A 375 -6.27 13.39 6.00
CA ALA A 375 -7.44 13.27 6.85
C ALA A 375 -8.13 11.93 6.58
N GLN A 376 -8.66 11.28 7.62
CA GLN A 376 -9.37 10.00 7.48
C GLN A 376 -10.85 10.25 7.14
N VAL A 377 -11.33 9.62 6.08
CA VAL A 377 -12.74 9.67 5.70
C VAL A 377 -13.28 8.24 5.71
N LEU A 378 -14.24 7.97 6.60
CA LEU A 378 -14.98 6.72 6.64
C LEU A 378 -16.27 6.89 5.86
N VAL A 379 -16.67 5.89 5.09
CA VAL A 379 -17.98 5.85 4.42
C VAL A 379 -18.75 4.64 4.92
N VAL A 380 -19.94 4.90 5.46
CA VAL A 380 -20.77 3.91 6.14
C VAL A 380 -22.16 3.85 5.50
N PRO A 381 -22.84 2.69 5.51
CA PRO A 381 -24.22 2.60 5.04
C PRO A 381 -25.15 3.48 5.89
N ARG A 382 -26.21 3.98 5.25
CA ARG A 382 -27.39 4.49 5.96
C ARG A 382 -28.19 3.32 6.49
N ASP A 383 -27.71 2.75 7.58
CA ASP A 383 -28.36 1.67 8.32
C ASP A 383 -28.55 2.12 9.78
N PRO A 384 -29.74 2.67 10.13
CA PRO A 384 -30.08 3.02 11.50
C PRO A 384 -30.44 1.79 12.36
N GLY A 385 -30.58 0.60 11.75
CA GLY A 385 -30.86 -0.66 12.42
C GLY A 385 -29.62 -1.49 12.73
N PHE A 386 -28.43 -1.09 12.26
CA PHE A 386 -27.20 -1.83 12.52
C PHE A 386 -26.89 -1.92 14.02
N VAL A 387 -26.94 -3.15 14.55
CA VAL A 387 -26.46 -3.49 15.88
C VAL A 387 -25.21 -4.35 15.73
N PHE A 388 -24.09 -3.89 16.28
CA PHE A 388 -22.87 -4.69 16.32
C PHE A 388 -23.12 -5.92 17.22
N PRO A 389 -22.82 -7.15 16.76
CA PRO A 389 -23.14 -8.36 17.53
C PRO A 389 -22.34 -8.41 18.83
N ALA A 390 -22.94 -9.00 19.88
CA ALA A 390 -22.28 -9.25 21.15
C ALA A 390 -21.29 -10.43 21.03
N VAL A 391 -20.15 -10.18 20.37
CA VAL A 391 -19.05 -11.15 20.24
C VAL A 391 -18.05 -10.98 21.38
N ALA A 392 -17.57 -12.11 21.91
CA ALA A 392 -16.50 -12.11 22.90
C ALA A 392 -15.17 -11.64 22.29
N GLU A 393 -14.35 -10.94 23.08
CA GLU A 393 -12.99 -10.53 22.73
C GLU A 393 -12.01 -11.51 23.41
N GLY A 394 -11.05 -12.07 22.65
CA GLY A 394 -10.05 -13.00 23.18
C GLY A 394 -8.86 -12.27 23.79
N ASN A 395 -8.38 -11.21 23.13
CA ASN A 395 -7.35 -10.32 23.66
C ASN A 395 -7.49 -8.88 23.10
N TYR A 396 -6.49 -8.02 23.37
CA TYR A 396 -6.51 -6.59 22.99
C TYR A 396 -6.61 -6.35 21.47
N ILE A 397 -6.18 -7.29 20.63
CA ILE A 397 -6.30 -7.20 19.17
C ILE A 397 -7.79 -7.11 18.80
N ASP A 398 -8.61 -7.98 19.39
CA ASP A 398 -10.02 -8.10 19.06
C ASP A 398 -10.78 -6.82 19.42
N GLY A 399 -10.51 -6.23 20.59
CA GLY A 399 -11.10 -4.96 20.98
C GLY A 399 -10.80 -3.80 20.02
N LEU A 400 -9.58 -3.76 19.48
CA LEU A 400 -9.13 -2.73 18.52
C LEU A 400 -9.67 -2.98 17.10
N VAL A 401 -9.77 -4.24 16.68
CA VAL A 401 -10.42 -4.63 15.42
C VAL A 401 -11.92 -4.36 15.49
N HIS A 402 -12.61 -4.83 16.54
CA HIS A 402 -14.03 -4.56 16.76
C HIS A 402 -14.31 -3.05 16.87
N ALA A 403 -13.42 -2.25 17.47
CA ALA A 403 -13.58 -0.79 17.47
C ALA A 403 -13.59 -0.19 16.06
N LYS A 404 -12.72 -0.65 15.14
CA LYS A 404 -12.73 -0.25 13.72
C LYS A 404 -13.99 -0.77 13.01
N LEU A 405 -14.39 -2.02 13.22
CA LEU A 405 -15.58 -2.62 12.59
C LEU A 405 -16.88 -1.94 13.05
N ARG A 406 -16.99 -1.58 14.34
CA ARG A 406 -18.07 -0.73 14.89
C ARG A 406 -18.16 0.62 14.17
N LYS A 407 -17.03 1.31 13.98
CA LYS A 407 -16.98 2.58 13.20
C LYS A 407 -17.44 2.40 11.73
N LEU A 408 -17.29 1.20 11.15
CA LEU A 408 -17.67 0.87 9.76
C LEU A 408 -19.08 0.24 9.60
N ARG A 409 -19.84 0.09 10.70
CA ARG A 409 -21.12 -0.64 10.74
C ARG A 409 -21.03 -2.06 10.17
N MET A 410 -19.97 -2.76 10.54
CA MET A 410 -19.60 -4.07 10.02
C MET A 410 -19.55 -5.07 11.17
N ALA A 411 -20.18 -6.23 10.99
CA ALA A 411 -20.06 -7.36 11.90
C ALA A 411 -18.88 -8.25 11.48
N PRO A 412 -18.03 -8.72 12.42
CA PRO A 412 -17.09 -9.78 12.11
C PRO A 412 -17.85 -11.07 11.78
N SER A 413 -17.25 -11.94 10.97
CA SER A 413 -17.79 -13.28 10.71
C SER A 413 -17.77 -14.17 11.96
N GLU A 414 -18.40 -15.35 11.89
CA GLU A 414 -18.22 -16.38 12.91
C GLU A 414 -16.75 -16.84 13.03
N VAL A 415 -16.40 -17.50 14.13
CA VAL A 415 -15.11 -18.21 14.21
C VAL A 415 -15.18 -19.50 13.40
N CYS A 416 -14.06 -19.89 12.79
CA CYS A 416 -13.95 -21.14 12.07
C CYS A 416 -14.06 -22.36 12.99
N ASP A 417 -14.45 -23.51 12.43
CA ASP A 417 -14.47 -24.80 13.14
C ASP A 417 -13.05 -25.29 13.49
N ASP A 418 -12.99 -26.35 14.31
CA ASP A 418 -11.72 -26.86 14.84
C ASP A 418 -10.83 -27.51 13.77
N ALA A 419 -11.41 -28.11 12.72
CA ALA A 419 -10.66 -28.69 11.60
C ALA A 419 -9.98 -27.58 10.77
N THR A 420 -10.72 -26.50 10.49
CA THR A 420 -10.19 -25.29 9.86
C THR A 420 -9.10 -24.66 10.72
N PHE A 421 -9.33 -24.52 12.04
CA PHE A 421 -8.37 -23.91 12.95
C PHE A 421 -7.06 -24.71 13.04
N ILE A 422 -7.09 -26.04 13.28
CA ILE A 422 -5.86 -26.83 13.37
C ILE A 422 -5.08 -26.79 12.05
N ARG A 423 -5.77 -26.89 10.90
CA ARG A 423 -5.14 -26.76 9.59
C ARG A 423 -4.41 -25.43 9.45
N ARG A 424 -5.12 -24.33 9.75
CA ARG A 424 -4.61 -22.97 9.61
C ARG A 424 -3.40 -22.72 10.52
N ALA A 425 -3.50 -23.13 11.78
CA ALA A 425 -2.45 -22.98 12.78
C ALA A 425 -1.17 -23.76 12.41
N TYR A 426 -1.28 -25.02 11.98
CA TYR A 426 -0.12 -25.81 11.54
C TYR A 426 0.57 -25.18 10.31
N LEU A 427 -0.22 -24.80 9.28
CA LEU A 427 0.31 -24.20 8.06
C LEU A 427 0.99 -22.85 8.31
N ASP A 428 0.39 -21.99 9.14
CA ASP A 428 0.94 -20.66 9.42
C ASP A 428 2.11 -20.70 10.40
N ILE A 429 2.05 -21.51 11.45
CA ILE A 429 3.07 -21.52 12.51
C ILE A 429 4.26 -22.40 12.11
N THR A 430 4.06 -23.51 11.41
CA THR A 430 5.13 -24.51 11.13
C THR A 430 5.42 -24.76 9.65
N GLY A 431 4.54 -24.32 8.74
CA GLY A 431 4.66 -24.59 7.31
C GLY A 431 4.42 -26.05 6.93
N LEU A 432 3.71 -26.80 7.76
CA LEU A 432 3.38 -28.23 7.60
C LEU A 432 1.87 -28.46 7.81
N LEU A 433 1.41 -29.69 7.61
CA LEU A 433 0.05 -30.13 7.95
C LEU A 433 0.02 -30.90 9.28
N PRO A 434 -1.13 -30.92 9.99
CA PRO A 434 -1.32 -31.82 11.12
C PRO A 434 -1.47 -33.27 10.64
N THR A 435 -0.97 -34.22 11.42
CA THR A 435 -1.21 -35.65 11.13
C THR A 435 -2.67 -36.03 11.37
N PRO A 436 -3.22 -37.06 10.69
CA PRO A 436 -4.59 -37.54 10.91
C PRO A 436 -4.94 -37.86 12.37
N ALA A 437 -3.95 -38.32 13.15
CA ALA A 437 -4.08 -38.54 14.59
C ALA A 437 -4.28 -37.22 15.34
N GLN A 438 -3.41 -36.22 15.13
CA GLN A 438 -3.52 -34.90 15.76
C GLN A 438 -4.83 -34.18 15.40
N VAL A 439 -5.30 -34.30 14.15
CA VAL A 439 -6.62 -33.77 13.75
C VAL A 439 -7.74 -34.44 14.53
N THR A 440 -7.71 -35.77 14.65
CA THR A 440 -8.75 -36.54 15.36
C THR A 440 -8.76 -36.20 16.84
N GLU A 441 -7.59 -36.17 17.49
CA GLU A 441 -7.43 -35.81 18.90
C GLU A 441 -7.93 -34.39 19.17
N PHE A 442 -7.50 -33.41 18.37
CA PHE A 442 -7.87 -32.01 18.56
C PHE A 442 -9.37 -31.73 18.33
N THR A 443 -9.96 -32.36 17.31
CA THR A 443 -11.39 -32.18 17.00
C THR A 443 -12.31 -32.90 18.00
N GLN A 444 -11.85 -33.99 18.63
CA GLN A 444 -12.58 -34.69 19.69
C GLN A 444 -12.33 -34.09 21.09
N GLY A 445 -11.22 -33.39 21.28
CA GLY A 445 -10.86 -32.76 22.56
C GLY A 445 -11.86 -31.68 23.01
N MET A 446 -12.29 -31.77 24.27
CA MET A 446 -13.25 -30.85 24.90
C MET A 446 -12.62 -29.91 25.94
N SER A 447 -11.29 -29.80 26.00
CA SER A 447 -10.62 -28.93 26.96
C SER A 447 -10.89 -27.44 26.65
N ALA A 448 -11.26 -26.69 27.69
CA ALA A 448 -11.25 -25.23 27.61
C ALA A 448 -9.82 -24.74 27.33
N GLY A 449 -9.66 -23.85 26.35
CA GLY A 449 -8.35 -23.32 25.96
C GLY A 449 -7.52 -24.21 25.02
N LYS A 450 -8.13 -25.22 24.37
CA LYS A 450 -7.39 -26.14 23.47
C LYS A 450 -6.69 -25.44 22.30
N ARG A 451 -7.25 -24.33 21.80
CA ARG A 451 -6.70 -23.55 20.68
C ARG A 451 -5.41 -22.85 21.08
N GLU A 452 -5.41 -22.26 22.27
CA GLU A 452 -4.28 -21.61 22.91
C GLU A 452 -3.17 -22.63 23.24
N GLN A 453 -3.53 -23.79 23.79
CA GLN A 453 -2.60 -24.90 24.06
C GLN A 453 -1.91 -25.39 22.78
N LEU A 454 -2.66 -25.56 21.68
CA LEU A 454 -2.09 -25.93 20.39
C LEU A 454 -1.14 -24.84 19.86
N VAL A 455 -1.51 -23.56 19.95
CA VAL A 455 -0.62 -22.46 19.55
C VAL A 455 0.67 -22.47 20.37
N ASP A 456 0.59 -22.69 21.68
CA ASP A 456 1.75 -22.78 22.56
C ASP A 456 2.67 -23.98 22.20
N GLU A 457 2.10 -25.15 21.88
CA GLU A 457 2.86 -26.31 21.39
C GLU A 457 3.58 -26.01 20.06
N LEU A 458 2.84 -25.53 19.07
CA LEU A 458 3.38 -25.24 17.73
C LEU A 458 4.46 -24.14 17.79
N LEU A 459 4.35 -23.19 18.72
CA LEU A 459 5.36 -22.16 18.97
C LEU A 459 6.64 -22.67 19.64
N GLN A 460 6.69 -23.88 20.19
CA GLN A 460 7.94 -24.49 20.67
C GLN A 460 8.64 -25.35 19.62
N ARG A 461 7.97 -25.65 18.50
CA ARG A 461 8.52 -26.50 17.45
C ARG A 461 9.69 -25.83 16.70
N LYS A 462 10.69 -26.64 16.30
CA LYS A 462 11.80 -26.16 15.44
C LYS A 462 11.29 -25.62 14.10
N GLU A 463 10.18 -26.18 13.62
CA GLU A 463 9.63 -25.84 12.32
C GLU A 463 9.12 -24.39 12.24
N PHE A 464 8.70 -23.81 13.37
CA PHE A 464 8.41 -22.38 13.50
C PHE A 464 9.65 -21.53 13.26
N ALA A 465 10.79 -21.90 13.87
CA ALA A 465 12.04 -21.18 13.66
C ALA A 465 12.48 -21.28 12.19
N ASP A 466 12.52 -22.48 11.60
CA ASP A 466 12.89 -22.68 10.19
C ASP A 466 12.03 -21.83 9.23
N LEU A 467 10.70 -21.76 9.45
CA LEU A 467 9.78 -20.97 8.64
C LEU A 467 10.08 -19.46 8.71
N TRP A 468 10.41 -18.97 9.91
CA TRP A 468 10.76 -17.56 10.10
C TRP A 468 12.18 -17.21 9.65
N VAL A 469 13.14 -18.12 9.80
CA VAL A 469 14.49 -17.99 9.23
C VAL A 469 14.41 -17.88 7.72
N MET A 470 13.56 -18.66 7.04
CA MET A 470 13.30 -18.53 5.60
C MET A 470 12.82 -17.11 5.24
N LYS A 471 11.86 -16.56 5.98
CA LYS A 471 11.31 -15.20 5.77
C LYS A 471 12.34 -14.10 6.05
N PHE A 472 13.06 -14.18 7.15
CA PHE A 472 14.13 -13.23 7.47
C PHE A 472 15.29 -13.34 6.46
N ALA A 473 15.61 -14.54 5.96
CA ALA A 473 16.61 -14.72 4.90
C ALA A 473 16.21 -14.04 3.58
N GLU A 474 14.93 -13.88 3.28
CA GLU A 474 14.46 -13.06 2.15
C GLU A 474 14.71 -11.57 2.39
N LEU A 475 14.26 -11.05 3.54
CA LEU A 475 14.45 -9.65 3.93
C LEU A 475 15.93 -9.26 4.07
N LEU A 476 16.78 -10.19 4.52
CA LEU A 476 18.22 -10.03 4.66
C LEU A 476 18.99 -10.45 3.39
N GLN A 477 18.27 -10.76 2.30
CA GLN A 477 18.82 -11.07 0.98
C GLN A 477 19.91 -12.17 0.98
N ILE A 478 19.72 -13.23 1.78
CA ILE A 478 20.70 -14.32 1.92
C ILE A 478 20.71 -15.19 0.65
N ARG A 479 21.57 -14.80 -0.29
CA ARG A 479 21.89 -15.52 -1.54
C ARG A 479 23.36 -15.37 -1.86
N SER A 480 23.99 -16.33 -2.52
CA SER A 480 25.34 -16.14 -3.03
C SER A 480 25.40 -15.04 -4.10
N VAL A 481 26.54 -14.38 -4.24
CA VAL A 481 26.84 -13.44 -5.33
C VAL A 481 28.25 -13.75 -5.80
N GLN A 482 28.40 -14.04 -7.10
CA GLN A 482 29.70 -14.37 -7.68
C GLN A 482 30.73 -13.28 -7.35
N ASP A 483 31.92 -13.71 -6.94
CA ASP A 483 33.09 -12.88 -6.60
C ASP A 483 32.86 -11.82 -5.48
N GLN A 484 31.72 -11.85 -4.78
CA GLN A 484 31.38 -10.92 -3.69
C GLN A 484 30.92 -11.63 -2.41
N PHE A 485 30.00 -12.59 -2.49
CA PHE A 485 29.41 -13.26 -1.31
C PHE A 485 29.29 -14.76 -1.58
N SER A 486 30.22 -15.54 -1.03
CA SER A 486 30.36 -16.96 -1.37
C SER A 486 29.22 -17.84 -0.83
N TYR A 487 28.98 -18.98 -1.47
CA TYR A 487 28.00 -19.98 -1.00
C TYR A 487 28.24 -20.40 0.46
N LYS A 488 29.52 -20.59 0.85
CA LYS A 488 29.90 -20.91 2.24
C LYS A 488 29.44 -19.80 3.20
N ALA A 489 29.68 -18.54 2.85
CA ALA A 489 29.27 -17.39 3.66
C ALA A 489 27.73 -17.31 3.77
N ALA A 490 26.99 -17.56 2.68
CA ALA A 490 25.53 -17.60 2.69
C ALA A 490 24.96 -18.70 3.59
N VAL A 491 25.56 -19.90 3.58
CA VAL A 491 25.19 -20.99 4.50
C VAL A 491 25.47 -20.60 5.95
N GLN A 492 26.68 -20.14 6.28
CA GLN A 492 27.03 -19.75 7.65
C GLN A 492 26.16 -18.60 8.18
N TYR A 493 25.77 -17.64 7.34
CA TYR A 493 24.89 -16.55 7.72
C TYR A 493 23.44 -17.02 7.96
N TYR A 494 22.95 -17.96 7.13
CA TYR A 494 21.65 -18.61 7.35
C TYR A 494 21.63 -19.44 8.64
N ASP A 495 22.67 -20.24 8.88
CA ASP A 495 22.79 -21.09 10.07
C ASP A 495 22.89 -20.24 11.35
N TRP A 496 23.67 -19.16 11.34
CA TRP A 496 23.71 -18.20 12.45
C TRP A 496 22.32 -17.63 12.78
N LEU A 497 21.58 -17.18 11.77
CA LEU A 497 20.22 -16.64 11.93
C LEU A 497 19.28 -17.73 12.48
N ARG A 498 19.45 -18.97 12.03
CA ARG A 498 18.70 -20.13 12.52
C ARG A 498 18.97 -20.41 13.98
N ASP A 499 20.22 -20.38 14.41
CA ASP A 499 20.60 -20.57 15.81
C ASP A 499 20.02 -19.46 16.70
N GLN A 500 20.04 -18.20 16.27
CA GLN A 500 19.40 -17.10 17.02
C GLN A 500 17.88 -17.33 17.21
N MET A 501 17.19 -17.74 16.14
CA MET A 501 15.73 -17.96 16.16
C MET A 501 15.35 -19.21 16.96
N LEU A 502 16.14 -20.29 16.88
CA LEU A 502 15.96 -21.51 17.69
C LEU A 502 16.17 -21.23 19.18
N ALA A 503 17.20 -20.45 19.54
CA ALA A 503 17.48 -20.03 20.92
C ALA A 503 16.51 -18.97 21.47
N ASN A 504 15.52 -18.53 20.66
CA ASN A 504 14.56 -17.47 20.99
C ASN A 504 15.23 -16.15 21.43
N VAL A 505 16.34 -15.79 20.78
CA VAL A 505 17.01 -14.50 21.01
C VAL A 505 16.05 -13.36 20.63
N PRO A 506 15.83 -12.36 21.51
CA PRO A 506 15.02 -11.18 21.18
C PRO A 506 15.44 -10.52 19.86
N ILE A 507 14.46 -10.20 19.01
CA ILE A 507 14.76 -9.81 17.62
C ILE A 507 15.49 -8.46 17.54
N ASP A 508 15.37 -7.60 18.57
CA ASP A 508 16.15 -6.38 18.72
C ASP A 508 17.64 -6.67 18.89
N GLN A 509 18.01 -7.73 19.61
CA GLN A 509 19.40 -8.16 19.80
C GLN A 509 19.95 -8.80 18.52
N VAL A 510 19.15 -9.58 17.80
CA VAL A 510 19.51 -10.12 16.47
C VAL A 510 19.81 -8.97 15.51
N VAL A 511 18.90 -7.99 15.41
CA VAL A 511 19.06 -6.81 14.53
C VAL A 511 20.22 -5.92 14.97
N ARG A 512 20.44 -5.76 16.29
CA ARG A 512 21.61 -5.05 16.81
C ARG A 512 22.91 -5.71 16.34
N SER A 513 23.03 -7.03 16.51
CA SER A 513 24.19 -7.82 16.05
C SER A 513 24.43 -7.70 14.55
N LEU A 514 23.37 -7.72 13.72
CA LEU A 514 23.49 -7.47 12.26
C LEU A 514 24.11 -6.10 11.95
N ILE A 515 23.64 -5.04 12.64
CA ILE A 515 24.10 -3.67 12.37
C ILE A 515 25.51 -3.43 12.96
N THR A 516 25.87 -4.05 14.08
CA THR A 516 27.22 -3.93 14.67
C THR A 516 28.23 -4.92 14.11
N GLY A 517 27.80 -5.91 13.32
CA GLY A 517 28.62 -7.02 12.81
C GLY A 517 29.95 -6.57 12.22
N THR A 518 31.04 -7.19 12.67
CA THR A 518 32.43 -6.81 12.35
C THR A 518 33.34 -8.03 12.44
N GLY A 519 34.53 -7.98 11.85
CA GLY A 519 35.47 -9.11 11.81
C GLY A 519 35.30 -9.99 10.56
N SER A 520 35.88 -11.20 10.60
CA SER A 520 35.77 -12.20 9.52
C SER A 520 34.32 -12.63 9.33
N VAL A 521 33.84 -12.59 8.10
CA VAL A 521 32.48 -13.03 7.73
C VAL A 521 32.27 -14.56 7.83
N PHE A 522 33.32 -15.33 8.10
CA PHE A 522 33.24 -16.77 8.39
C PHE A 522 33.25 -17.07 9.90
N GLN A 523 33.83 -16.19 10.72
CA GLN A 523 33.89 -16.31 12.19
C GLN A 523 32.76 -15.53 12.88
N HIS A 524 32.30 -14.46 12.26
CA HIS A 524 31.22 -13.56 12.66
C HIS A 524 30.18 -13.49 11.53
N PRO A 525 29.31 -14.52 11.36
CA PRO A 525 28.45 -14.62 10.19
C PRO A 525 27.45 -13.47 10.06
N GLU A 526 27.10 -12.78 11.15
CA GLU A 526 26.29 -11.56 11.15
C GLU A 526 26.90 -10.42 10.30
N ALA A 527 28.23 -10.38 10.16
CA ALA A 527 28.92 -9.41 9.31
C ALA A 527 28.63 -9.59 7.81
N ASN A 528 28.04 -10.72 7.39
CA ASN A 528 27.60 -10.94 6.01
C ASN A 528 26.47 -10.01 5.57
N TYR A 529 25.76 -9.36 6.51
CA TYR A 529 24.85 -8.26 6.19
C TYR A 529 25.51 -7.20 5.29
N TYR A 530 26.81 -6.99 5.45
CA TYR A 530 27.62 -6.06 4.66
C TYR A 530 28.29 -6.67 3.42
N GLN A 531 28.22 -7.99 3.21
CA GLN A 531 28.70 -8.63 1.98
C GLN A 531 27.59 -8.81 0.95
N VAL A 532 26.34 -8.98 1.39
CA VAL A 532 25.17 -9.06 0.51
C VAL A 532 24.98 -7.78 -0.32
N GLN A 533 25.16 -6.61 0.32
CA GLN A 533 25.14 -5.32 -0.34
C GLN A 533 26.39 -4.50 0.01
N THR A 534 27.17 -4.19 -1.02
CA THR A 534 28.43 -3.44 -0.92
C THR A 534 28.27 -1.95 -1.24
N ASP A 535 27.28 -1.58 -2.05
CA ASP A 535 26.95 -0.17 -2.30
C ASP A 535 26.37 0.48 -1.03
N THR A 536 26.95 1.61 -0.64
CA THR A 536 26.62 2.30 0.63
C THR A 536 25.23 2.91 0.62
N LEU A 537 24.80 3.47 -0.52
CA LEU A 537 23.48 4.10 -0.64
C LEU A 537 22.39 3.03 -0.64
N LYS A 538 22.61 1.94 -1.38
CA LYS A 538 21.66 0.84 -1.46
C LYS A 538 21.56 0.05 -0.15
N LEU A 539 22.67 -0.10 0.57
CA LEU A 539 22.67 -0.63 1.92
C LEU A 539 21.83 0.24 2.87
N ALA A 540 22.01 1.56 2.84
CA ALA A 540 21.23 2.48 3.67
C ALA A 540 19.72 2.44 3.37
N GLU A 541 19.34 2.39 2.09
CA GLU A 541 17.95 2.15 1.65
C GLU A 541 17.40 0.83 2.21
N ASN A 542 18.14 -0.26 2.02
CA ASN A 542 17.72 -1.59 2.44
C ASN A 542 17.57 -1.68 3.96
N THR A 543 18.45 -1.06 4.75
CA THR A 543 18.32 -1.01 6.22
C THR A 543 17.06 -0.25 6.65
N ALA A 544 16.73 0.87 6.00
CA ALA A 544 15.50 1.63 6.29
C ALA A 544 14.22 0.86 5.90
N GLN A 545 14.25 0.18 4.75
CA GLN A 545 13.10 -0.60 4.27
C GLN A 545 12.86 -1.85 5.13
N VAL A 546 13.90 -2.63 5.44
CA VAL A 546 13.77 -3.89 6.20
C VAL A 546 13.36 -3.65 7.65
N PHE A 547 14.01 -2.72 8.36
CA PHE A 547 13.80 -2.57 9.80
C PHE A 547 12.76 -1.51 10.16
N MET A 548 12.50 -0.52 9.31
CA MET A 548 11.54 0.56 9.59
C MET A 548 10.37 0.65 8.59
N GLY A 549 10.34 -0.20 7.55
CA GLY A 549 9.30 -0.21 6.53
C GLY A 549 9.37 0.99 5.56
N MET A 550 10.49 1.71 5.53
CA MET A 550 10.62 3.00 4.83
C MET A 550 11.28 2.86 3.45
N ARG A 551 10.57 3.25 2.41
CA ARG A 551 11.07 3.30 1.02
C ARG A 551 11.68 4.66 0.69
N ILE A 552 12.92 4.90 1.16
CA ILE A 552 13.58 6.20 0.99
C ILE A 552 14.26 6.41 -0.37
N GLN A 553 14.33 5.42 -1.26
CA GLN A 553 15.13 5.49 -2.50
C GLN A 553 14.75 6.65 -3.44
N CYS A 554 13.49 7.08 -3.48
CA CYS A 554 13.12 8.25 -4.28
C CYS A 554 13.71 9.56 -3.73
N ALA A 555 14.08 9.60 -2.44
CA ALA A 555 14.76 10.72 -1.81
C ALA A 555 16.23 10.89 -2.25
N GLN A 556 16.79 9.93 -3.01
CA GLN A 556 18.16 10.00 -3.53
C GLN A 556 18.38 11.16 -4.52
N CYS A 557 17.40 11.43 -5.39
CA CYS A 557 17.55 12.36 -6.52
C CYS A 557 16.68 13.63 -6.41
N HIS A 558 15.65 13.62 -5.59
CA HIS A 558 14.72 14.72 -5.32
C HIS A 558 14.01 14.44 -3.99
N ASN A 559 13.34 15.40 -3.35
CA ASN A 559 12.53 15.08 -2.16
C ASN A 559 11.43 14.05 -2.48
N HIS A 560 11.03 13.23 -1.51
CA HIS A 560 10.14 12.09 -1.74
C HIS A 560 8.75 12.57 -2.23
N PRO A 561 8.22 12.01 -3.33
CA PRO A 561 6.99 12.51 -3.96
C PRO A 561 5.73 12.16 -3.16
N PHE A 562 5.77 11.18 -2.26
CA PHE A 562 4.60 10.67 -1.55
C PHE A 562 4.81 10.48 -0.03
N ASP A 563 5.88 11.06 0.52
CA ASP A 563 6.28 10.93 1.94
C ASP A 563 7.14 12.12 2.36
N ARG A 564 7.50 12.20 3.64
CA ARG A 564 8.21 13.32 4.28
C ARG A 564 9.71 13.43 3.99
N TRP A 565 10.33 12.40 3.38
CA TRP A 565 11.79 12.28 3.32
C TRP A 565 12.42 13.25 2.31
N THR A 566 13.39 14.04 2.77
CA THR A 566 14.15 14.95 1.90
C THR A 566 15.46 14.32 1.41
N MET A 567 16.07 14.91 0.38
CA MET A 567 17.44 14.55 -0.01
C MET A 567 18.45 14.73 1.14
N ASN A 568 18.23 15.71 2.01
CA ASN A 568 19.06 15.91 3.20
C ASN A 568 18.95 14.72 4.15
N ASP A 569 17.73 14.25 4.44
CA ASP A 569 17.52 13.09 5.31
C ASP A 569 18.12 11.81 4.70
N TYR A 570 17.97 11.61 3.38
CA TYR A 570 18.56 10.47 2.67
C TYR A 570 20.09 10.43 2.78
N TYR A 571 20.76 11.54 2.44
CA TYR A 571 22.22 11.59 2.47
C TYR A 571 22.79 11.62 3.89
N SER A 572 22.09 12.23 4.85
CA SER A 572 22.45 12.12 6.27
C SER A 572 22.28 10.71 6.81
N TRP A 573 21.21 10.01 6.45
CA TRP A 573 21.01 8.60 6.81
C TRP A 573 22.13 7.70 6.24
N ALA A 574 22.48 7.87 4.97
CA ALA A 574 23.62 7.19 4.35
C ALA A 574 24.96 7.47 5.07
N GLY A 575 25.07 8.59 5.80
CA GLY A 575 26.22 8.95 6.63
C GLY A 575 26.58 7.92 7.71
N PHE A 576 25.63 7.11 8.20
CA PHE A 576 25.93 6.03 9.15
C PHE A 576 26.72 4.88 8.51
N PHE A 577 26.52 4.64 7.21
CA PHE A 577 27.11 3.52 6.47
C PHE A 577 28.41 3.90 5.73
N ALA A 578 28.67 5.21 5.55
CA ALA A 578 29.80 5.75 4.80
C ALA A 578 31.19 5.30 5.30
N ARG A 579 31.32 4.78 6.52
CA ARG A 579 32.59 4.32 7.11
C ARG A 579 32.79 2.81 7.09
N ILE A 580 31.90 2.02 6.48
CA ILE A 580 32.08 0.55 6.40
C ILE A 580 33.26 0.20 5.49
N GLY A 581 34.29 -0.39 6.07
CA GLY A 581 35.46 -0.95 5.39
C GLY A 581 35.35 -2.46 5.20
N ARG A 582 36.02 -2.95 4.15
CA ARG A 582 36.15 -4.38 3.82
C ARG A 582 37.58 -4.63 3.38
N LYS A 583 38.20 -5.71 3.85
CA LYS A 583 39.50 -6.20 3.38
C LYS A 583 39.47 -7.73 3.19
N PRO A 584 40.37 -8.34 2.41
CA PRO A 584 40.46 -9.80 2.32
C PRO A 584 40.79 -10.45 3.68
N GLY A 585 40.31 -11.68 3.87
CA GLY A 585 40.71 -12.58 4.97
C GLY A 585 41.89 -13.47 4.60
N GLU A 586 42.01 -14.63 5.27
CA GLU A 586 43.03 -15.64 4.96
C GLU A 586 42.58 -16.55 3.80
N ASP A 587 41.28 -16.88 3.73
CA ASP A 587 40.68 -17.54 2.57
C ASP A 587 40.34 -16.49 1.50
N PRO A 588 40.66 -16.69 0.20
CA PRO A 588 40.33 -15.74 -0.87
C PRO A 588 38.83 -15.39 -1.01
N ARG A 589 37.94 -16.19 -0.39
CA ARG A 589 36.47 -15.98 -0.37
C ARG A 589 35.98 -15.34 0.94
N GLU A 590 36.90 -15.03 1.85
CA GLU A 590 36.66 -14.39 3.13
C GLU A 590 36.90 -12.88 3.02
N SER A 591 36.03 -12.11 3.67
CA SER A 591 36.23 -10.68 3.87
C SER A 591 36.14 -10.36 5.36
N ILE A 592 36.96 -9.42 5.81
CA ILE A 592 36.90 -8.84 7.14
C ILE A 592 36.21 -7.48 7.02
N VAL A 593 35.06 -7.35 7.67
CA VAL A 593 34.32 -6.08 7.80
C VAL A 593 34.87 -5.31 8.99
N PHE A 594 35.00 -3.99 8.87
CA PHE A 594 35.45 -3.12 9.97
C PHE A 594 34.96 -1.68 9.78
N ASP A 595 34.98 -0.86 10.82
CA ASP A 595 34.71 0.58 10.71
C ASP A 595 36.01 1.33 10.39
N ARG A 596 35.98 2.15 9.33
CA ARG A 596 37.08 3.03 8.92
C ARG A 596 37.13 4.29 9.80
N PRO A 597 38.32 4.88 10.01
CA PRO A 597 38.45 6.17 10.69
C PRO A 597 37.80 7.31 9.89
N ASP A 598 37.72 7.18 8.56
CA ASP A 598 37.24 8.18 7.62
C ASP A 598 36.12 7.67 6.70
N GLY A 599 35.56 8.58 5.91
CA GLY A 599 34.41 8.33 5.03
C GLY A 599 33.21 9.17 5.42
N GLU A 600 32.67 9.91 4.45
CA GLU A 600 31.52 10.79 4.63
C GLU A 600 30.54 10.67 3.46
N SER A 601 29.26 10.83 3.76
CA SER A 601 28.21 10.98 2.75
C SER A 601 28.21 12.42 2.23
N LYS A 602 28.03 12.58 0.92
CA LYS A 602 27.95 13.90 0.26
C LYS A 602 26.60 14.06 -0.42
N HIS A 603 26.00 15.23 -0.26
CA HIS A 603 24.76 15.58 -0.94
C HIS A 603 24.99 15.67 -2.45
N LEU A 604 24.14 15.00 -3.25
CA LEU A 604 24.27 14.97 -4.72
C LEU A 604 24.31 16.37 -5.34
N VAL A 605 23.44 17.26 -4.87
CA VAL A 605 23.45 18.69 -5.28
C VAL A 605 24.45 19.46 -4.41
N GLY A 606 25.47 20.04 -5.03
CA GLY A 606 26.44 20.92 -4.37
C GLY A 606 27.56 20.22 -3.57
N GLY A 607 27.54 18.88 -3.42
CA GLY A 607 28.67 18.11 -2.88
C GLY A 607 28.99 18.31 -1.39
N ARG A 608 28.16 19.04 -0.64
CA ARG A 608 28.34 19.27 0.80
C ARG A 608 28.36 17.95 1.58
N VAL A 609 29.19 17.88 2.62
CA VAL A 609 29.20 16.74 3.55
C VAL A 609 27.92 16.75 4.37
N MET A 610 27.29 15.58 4.51
CA MET A 610 26.07 15.37 5.27
C MET A 610 26.39 14.58 6.54
N ALA A 611 26.21 15.21 7.70
CA ALA A 611 26.39 14.56 9.00
C ALA A 611 25.35 13.44 9.20
N PRO A 612 25.70 12.34 9.90
CA PRO A 612 24.74 11.28 10.23
C PRO A 612 23.53 11.82 11.00
N LYS A 613 22.31 11.47 10.57
CA LYS A 613 21.05 11.88 11.21
C LYS A 613 20.04 10.75 11.15
N PHE A 614 19.34 10.50 12.24
CA PHE A 614 18.27 9.50 12.26
C PHE A 614 17.10 9.92 11.36
N LEU A 615 16.50 8.96 10.63
CA LEU A 615 15.31 9.25 9.83
C LEU A 615 14.15 9.67 10.74
N GLY A 616 13.69 10.90 10.57
CA GLY A 616 12.63 11.50 11.39
C GLY A 616 13.06 11.87 12.81
N GLY A 617 14.36 11.76 13.14
CA GLY A 617 14.90 12.04 14.46
C GLY A 617 15.99 13.12 14.45
N ALA A 618 16.66 13.24 15.60
CA ALA A 618 17.78 14.16 15.78
C ALA A 618 19.05 13.70 15.03
N GLN A 619 19.99 14.63 14.89
CA GLN A 619 21.39 14.31 14.62
C GLN A 619 22.04 13.83 15.93
N PRO A 620 22.49 12.57 16.04
CA PRO A 620 23.10 12.08 17.26
C PRO A 620 24.53 12.62 17.44
N GLU A 621 24.94 12.75 18.69
CA GLU A 621 26.35 12.72 19.06
C GLU A 621 26.90 11.30 18.87
N ILE A 622 28.16 11.19 18.43
CA ILE A 622 28.88 9.92 18.34
C ILE A 622 29.91 9.91 19.47
N PRO A 623 29.69 9.15 20.57
CA PRO A 623 30.62 9.11 21.69
C PRO A 623 32.01 8.60 21.29
N GLU A 624 33.04 9.08 21.98
CA GLU A 624 34.40 8.57 21.80
C GLU A 624 34.45 7.04 22.00
N GLY A 625 35.20 6.36 21.14
CA GLY A 625 35.31 4.90 21.14
C GLY A 625 34.12 4.13 20.53
N LYS A 626 33.01 4.79 20.14
CA LYS A 626 31.87 4.14 19.48
C LYS A 626 31.83 4.39 17.97
N SER A 627 31.40 3.38 17.21
CA SER A 627 31.16 3.50 15.79
C SER A 627 29.80 4.16 15.49
N ARG A 628 29.68 4.71 14.27
CA ARG A 628 28.39 5.21 13.75
C ARG A 628 27.31 4.13 13.75
N ARG A 629 27.71 2.86 13.54
CA ARG A 629 26.81 1.72 13.47
C ARG A 629 26.31 1.28 14.84
N GLU A 630 27.12 1.37 15.89
CA GLU A 630 26.66 1.11 17.27
C GLU A 630 25.59 2.12 17.71
N VAL A 631 25.82 3.40 17.44
CA VAL A 631 24.84 4.47 17.71
C VAL A 631 23.56 4.26 16.91
N LEU A 632 23.68 3.88 15.63
CA LEU A 632 22.53 3.55 14.79
C LEU A 632 21.76 2.32 15.31
N ALA A 633 22.47 1.24 15.64
CA ALA A 633 21.87 0.00 16.11
C ALA A 633 21.09 0.24 17.41
N ALA A 634 21.66 0.99 18.36
CA ALA A 634 20.99 1.37 19.60
C ALA A 634 19.71 2.18 19.36
N TRP A 635 19.69 3.08 18.36
CA TRP A 635 18.50 3.88 18.02
C TRP A 635 17.42 3.07 17.27
N ILE A 636 17.79 2.25 16.27
CA ILE A 636 16.82 1.40 15.55
C ILE A 636 16.14 0.44 16.54
N THR A 637 16.92 -0.18 17.42
CA THR A 637 16.46 -1.24 18.34
C THR A 637 15.95 -0.71 19.68
N SER A 638 15.73 0.61 19.81
CA SER A 638 15.15 1.20 21.02
C SER A 638 13.64 0.93 21.11
N ALA A 639 13.13 0.75 22.33
CA ALA A 639 11.70 0.74 22.61
C ALA A 639 11.00 2.06 22.25
N ASP A 640 11.74 3.17 22.30
CA ASP A 640 11.25 4.51 21.93
C ASP A 640 11.25 4.74 20.40
N ASN A 641 11.77 3.79 19.60
CA ASN A 641 11.80 3.94 18.15
C ASN A 641 10.37 3.82 17.57
N PRO A 642 9.82 4.86 16.92
CA PRO A 642 8.42 4.86 16.45
C PRO A 642 8.20 4.02 15.18
N HIS A 643 9.20 3.27 14.72
CA HIS A 643 9.16 2.56 13.45
C HIS A 643 9.48 1.06 13.60
N PHE A 644 10.54 0.71 14.32
CA PHE A 644 11.07 -0.67 14.39
C PHE A 644 10.03 -1.69 14.88
N ALA A 645 9.47 -1.48 16.07
CA ALA A 645 8.50 -2.40 16.66
C ALA A 645 7.22 -2.54 15.81
N ARG A 646 6.73 -1.42 15.26
CA ARG A 646 5.52 -1.37 14.43
C ARG A 646 5.73 -2.06 13.08
N ASN A 647 6.85 -1.81 12.42
CA ASN A 647 7.18 -2.43 11.13
C ASN A 647 7.31 -3.95 11.27
N LEU A 648 8.09 -4.44 12.25
CA LEU A 648 8.18 -5.88 12.49
C LEU A 648 6.82 -6.48 12.86
N ALA A 649 6.03 -5.82 13.71
CA ALA A 649 4.68 -6.29 14.03
C ALA A 649 3.74 -6.32 12.82
N ASN A 650 3.86 -5.37 11.88
CA ASN A 650 3.11 -5.35 10.64
C ASN A 650 3.50 -6.49 9.68
N ILE A 651 4.80 -6.82 9.60
CA ILE A 651 5.31 -7.98 8.85
C ILE A 651 4.80 -9.30 9.45
N VAL A 652 4.80 -9.41 10.79
CA VAL A 652 4.25 -10.59 11.49
C VAL A 652 2.75 -10.72 11.27
N TRP A 653 2.00 -9.64 11.47
CA TRP A 653 0.56 -9.56 11.21
C TRP A 653 0.20 -10.01 9.79
N ALA A 654 0.91 -9.50 8.78
CA ALA A 654 0.64 -9.81 7.38
C ALA A 654 0.85 -11.30 7.04
N HIS A 655 1.74 -12.01 7.73
CA HIS A 655 1.90 -13.46 7.53
C HIS A 655 0.62 -14.22 7.94
N PHE A 656 0.10 -13.96 9.13
CA PHE A 656 -1.07 -14.67 9.68
C PHE A 656 -2.40 -14.20 9.09
N MET A 657 -2.53 -12.90 8.78
CA MET A 657 -3.77 -12.31 8.27
C MET A 657 -3.83 -12.18 6.74
N GLY A 658 -2.72 -12.41 6.04
CA GLY A 658 -2.60 -12.32 4.58
C GLY A 658 -2.39 -10.92 4.02
N ARG A 659 -2.55 -9.89 4.86
CA ARG A 659 -2.44 -8.47 4.51
C ARG A 659 -1.91 -7.69 5.70
N GLY A 660 -1.01 -6.75 5.46
CA GLY A 660 -0.53 -5.85 6.52
C GLY A 660 -1.62 -4.85 6.95
N ILE A 661 -1.49 -4.32 8.17
CA ILE A 661 -2.28 -3.14 8.60
C ILE A 661 -1.85 -1.92 7.77
N ILE A 662 -0.57 -1.84 7.45
CA ILE A 662 -0.04 -1.10 6.30
C ILE A 662 0.34 -2.13 5.24
N ASP A 663 -0.13 -1.94 4.01
CA ASP A 663 0.10 -2.85 2.89
C ASP A 663 0.48 -2.06 1.62
N PRO A 664 1.58 -2.40 0.91
CA PRO A 664 2.59 -3.39 1.27
C PRO A 664 3.28 -3.12 2.62
N VAL A 665 3.74 -4.18 3.29
CA VAL A 665 4.25 -4.10 4.67
C VAL A 665 5.49 -3.23 4.83
N ASP A 666 6.29 -3.13 3.76
CA ASP A 666 7.56 -2.44 3.64
C ASP A 666 7.40 -1.08 2.92
N ASP A 667 6.19 -0.50 2.92
CA ASP A 667 5.83 0.74 2.24
C ASP A 667 5.08 1.71 3.18
N VAL A 668 5.69 1.96 4.33
CA VAL A 668 5.23 2.86 5.39
C VAL A 668 5.56 4.30 5.00
N ARG A 669 4.52 5.02 4.54
CA ARG A 669 4.62 6.44 4.12
C ARG A 669 3.38 7.21 4.56
N VAL A 670 3.47 8.54 4.65
CA VAL A 670 2.31 9.40 5.01
C VAL A 670 1.09 9.16 4.09
N SER A 671 1.32 8.78 2.83
CA SER A 671 0.27 8.46 1.85
C SER A 671 -0.16 6.98 1.80
N ASN A 672 0.37 6.15 2.69
CA ASN A 672 -0.08 4.77 2.92
C ASN A 672 -0.25 4.50 4.42
N PRO A 673 -1.18 5.20 5.08
CA PRO A 673 -1.41 5.03 6.50
C PRO A 673 -2.11 3.69 6.81
N ALA A 674 -1.90 3.23 8.04
CA ALA A 674 -2.50 2.03 8.60
C ALA A 674 -4.04 2.02 8.44
N SER A 675 -4.63 0.88 8.07
CA SER A 675 -6.08 0.69 8.08
C SER A 675 -6.65 0.81 9.49
N ASN A 676 -5.92 0.30 10.48
CA ASN A 676 -6.21 0.43 11.90
C ASN A 676 -4.96 0.94 12.65
N PRO A 677 -4.72 2.26 12.70
CA PRO A 677 -3.58 2.85 13.39
C PRO A 677 -3.53 2.43 14.86
N GLU A 678 -4.67 2.45 15.56
CA GLU A 678 -4.76 2.09 16.97
C GLU A 678 -4.28 0.65 17.25
N LEU A 679 -4.58 -0.30 16.35
CA LEU A 679 -4.07 -1.67 16.40
C LEU A 679 -2.55 -1.75 16.16
N LEU A 680 -2.03 -1.03 15.15
CA LEU A 680 -0.60 -1.06 14.82
C LEU A 680 0.26 -0.45 15.95
N GLU A 681 -0.21 0.64 16.55
CA GLU A 681 0.43 1.23 17.73
C GLU A 681 0.42 0.26 18.92
N ALA A 682 -0.71 -0.41 19.18
CA ALA A 682 -0.80 -1.37 20.29
C ALA A 682 0.11 -2.59 20.10
N LEU A 683 0.15 -3.18 18.90
CA LEU A 683 1.04 -4.29 18.58
C LEU A 683 2.52 -3.89 18.75
N GLY A 684 2.91 -2.71 18.25
CA GLY A 684 4.27 -2.20 18.40
C GLY A 684 4.65 -1.94 19.87
N ALA A 685 3.75 -1.30 20.63
CA ALA A 685 3.96 -1.02 22.05
C ALA A 685 4.08 -2.31 22.89
N ARG A 686 3.20 -3.29 22.66
CA ARG A 686 3.29 -4.62 23.30
C ARG A 686 4.57 -5.33 22.93
N PHE A 687 4.99 -5.28 21.66
CA PHE A 687 6.22 -5.94 21.25
C PHE A 687 7.47 -5.36 21.92
N ALA A 688 7.51 -4.03 22.11
CA ALA A 688 8.56 -3.38 22.90
C ALA A 688 8.47 -3.72 24.41
N GLU A 689 7.27 -3.74 25.00
CA GLU A 689 7.04 -4.16 26.40
C GLU A 689 7.52 -5.60 26.65
N TYR A 690 7.32 -6.49 25.68
CA TYR A 690 7.79 -7.88 25.71
C TYR A 690 9.30 -8.02 25.50
N ARG A 691 10.04 -6.90 25.43
CA ARG A 691 11.46 -6.85 25.06
C ARG A 691 11.72 -7.61 23.76
N PHE A 692 10.86 -7.38 22.77
CA PHE A 692 10.97 -7.95 21.42
C PHE A 692 10.98 -9.49 21.37
N ASP A 693 10.32 -10.16 22.33
CA ASP A 693 10.02 -11.60 22.26
C ASP A 693 9.09 -11.89 21.07
N PHE A 694 9.68 -12.51 20.05
CA PHE A 694 9.03 -12.81 18.79
C PHE A 694 7.91 -13.84 18.93
N ARG A 695 8.10 -14.89 19.74
CA ARG A 695 7.10 -15.95 19.94
C ARG A 695 5.89 -15.41 20.67
N ARG A 696 6.08 -14.51 21.64
CA ARG A 696 4.98 -13.87 22.38
C ARG A 696 4.10 -13.00 21.49
N LEU A 697 4.68 -12.23 20.57
CA LEU A 697 3.90 -11.45 19.59
C LEU A 697 3.09 -12.37 18.65
N VAL A 698 3.69 -13.46 18.17
CA VAL A 698 2.95 -14.43 17.34
C VAL A 698 1.81 -15.07 18.13
N ARG A 699 2.05 -15.43 19.40
CA ARG A 699 1.04 -16.00 20.29
C ARG A 699 -0.18 -15.09 20.43
N ASP A 700 0.02 -13.79 20.69
CA ASP A 700 -1.07 -12.81 20.77
C ASP A 700 -1.92 -12.81 19.49
N ILE A 701 -1.29 -12.83 18.31
CA ILE A 701 -1.99 -12.84 17.02
C ILE A 701 -2.76 -14.16 16.84
N CYS A 702 -2.09 -15.31 16.96
CA CYS A 702 -2.71 -16.63 16.73
C CYS A 702 -3.77 -17.02 17.77
N THR A 703 -3.78 -16.40 18.96
CA THR A 703 -4.83 -16.60 19.97
C THR A 703 -5.96 -15.57 19.91
N SER A 704 -5.84 -14.51 19.10
CA SER A 704 -6.93 -13.55 18.89
C SER A 704 -8.15 -14.23 18.25
N ARG A 705 -9.36 -13.74 18.55
CA ARG A 705 -10.57 -14.14 17.82
C ARG A 705 -10.48 -13.74 16.36
N THR A 706 -9.83 -12.62 16.06
CA THR A 706 -9.62 -12.06 14.72
C THR A 706 -8.88 -13.05 13.80
N TYR A 707 -7.81 -13.69 14.29
CA TYR A 707 -7.11 -14.75 13.54
C TYR A 707 -7.98 -16.00 13.33
N GLN A 708 -8.92 -16.25 14.24
CA GLN A 708 -9.81 -17.43 14.23
C GLN A 708 -11.09 -17.23 13.41
N LEU A 709 -11.26 -16.10 12.71
CA LEU A 709 -12.48 -15.86 11.93
C LEU A 709 -12.62 -16.84 10.75
N SER A 710 -13.86 -17.11 10.37
CA SER A 710 -14.24 -17.83 9.16
C SER A 710 -13.77 -17.06 7.92
N THR A 711 -13.44 -17.76 6.83
CA THR A 711 -13.26 -17.16 5.50
C THR A 711 -14.60 -16.85 4.81
N ARG A 712 -15.72 -17.28 5.38
CA ARG A 712 -17.06 -16.92 4.89
C ARG A 712 -17.42 -15.53 5.38
N ALA A 713 -17.64 -14.62 4.44
CA ALA A 713 -18.17 -13.29 4.73
C ALA A 713 -19.68 -13.36 5.02
N ASN A 714 -20.13 -12.52 5.95
CA ASN A 714 -21.54 -12.17 6.16
C ASN A 714 -21.93 -10.96 5.28
N GLU A 715 -23.23 -10.64 5.23
CA GLU A 715 -23.75 -9.55 4.38
C GLU A 715 -23.09 -8.18 4.64
N SER A 716 -22.74 -7.88 5.91
CA SER A 716 -22.19 -6.59 6.29
C SER A 716 -20.70 -6.42 5.93
N ASN A 717 -19.98 -7.53 5.75
CA ASN A 717 -18.52 -7.56 5.52
C ASN A 717 -18.10 -8.18 4.17
N ALA A 718 -19.06 -8.54 3.30
CA ALA A 718 -18.84 -9.14 1.97
C ALA A 718 -17.95 -8.35 1.00
N LEU A 719 -17.68 -7.07 1.27
CA LEU A 719 -16.80 -6.20 0.47
C LEU A 719 -15.57 -5.70 1.26
N ASP A 720 -15.29 -6.26 2.44
CA ASP A 720 -14.08 -5.90 3.20
C ASP A 720 -12.87 -6.69 2.74
N ASP A 721 -11.80 -5.99 2.38
CA ASP A 721 -10.50 -6.56 2.03
C ASP A 721 -9.35 -6.04 2.92
N ARG A 722 -9.67 -5.17 3.91
CA ARG A 722 -8.68 -4.30 4.58
C ARG A 722 -8.83 -4.15 6.09
N ASN A 723 -10.00 -4.47 6.65
CA ASN A 723 -10.35 -4.19 8.05
C ASN A 723 -10.40 -5.44 8.94
N PHE A 724 -10.01 -6.60 8.41
CA PHE A 724 -9.88 -7.88 9.13
C PHE A 724 -11.20 -8.37 9.76
N SER A 725 -12.32 -8.10 9.09
CA SER A 725 -13.65 -8.57 9.49
C SER A 725 -13.90 -10.07 9.32
N HIS A 726 -13.04 -10.75 8.56
CA HIS A 726 -13.05 -12.18 8.29
C HIS A 726 -11.63 -12.63 7.94
N ALA A 727 -11.37 -13.94 7.96
CA ALA A 727 -10.08 -14.46 7.50
C ALA A 727 -9.99 -14.42 5.97
N THR A 728 -8.79 -14.27 5.43
CA THR A 728 -8.56 -14.28 3.97
C THR A 728 -8.13 -15.68 3.50
N VAL A 729 -8.59 -16.08 2.31
CA VAL A 729 -8.11 -17.30 1.63
C VAL A 729 -6.73 -17.00 1.05
N ARG A 730 -5.69 -17.60 1.62
CA ARG A 730 -4.28 -17.30 1.35
C ARG A 730 -3.62 -18.47 0.65
N ARG A 731 -2.99 -18.22 -0.49
CA ARG A 731 -2.28 -19.29 -1.21
C ARG A 731 -1.06 -19.75 -0.42
N LEU A 732 -0.81 -21.06 -0.39
CA LEU A 732 0.46 -21.59 0.12
C LEU A 732 1.64 -21.11 -0.74
N ARG A 733 2.71 -20.70 -0.05
CA ARG A 733 3.99 -20.30 -0.68
C ARG A 733 4.67 -21.49 -1.33
N ALA A 734 5.55 -21.23 -2.28
CA ALA A 734 6.25 -22.26 -3.06
C ALA A 734 6.95 -23.32 -2.20
N GLU A 735 7.63 -22.89 -1.13
CA GLU A 735 8.36 -23.74 -0.19
C GLU A 735 7.37 -24.61 0.61
N VAL A 736 6.41 -23.97 1.28
CA VAL A 736 5.37 -24.63 2.09
C VAL A 736 4.59 -25.63 1.25
N LEU A 737 4.18 -25.27 0.03
CA LEU A 737 3.44 -26.17 -0.85
C LEU A 737 4.27 -27.40 -1.27
N LEU A 738 5.56 -27.22 -1.57
CA LEU A 738 6.45 -28.36 -1.90
C LEU A 738 6.69 -29.26 -0.68
N ASP A 739 6.77 -28.67 0.50
CA ASP A 739 6.99 -29.39 1.75
C ASP A 739 5.73 -30.18 2.16
N VAL A 740 4.53 -29.59 2.13
CA VAL A 740 3.30 -30.34 2.42
C VAL A 740 2.99 -31.40 1.35
N LEU A 741 3.29 -31.15 0.08
CA LEU A 741 3.22 -32.19 -0.98
C LEU A 741 4.14 -33.37 -0.66
N THR A 742 5.32 -33.11 -0.11
CA THR A 742 6.32 -34.14 0.25
C THR A 742 5.92 -34.89 1.51
N GLU A 743 5.39 -34.18 2.51
CA GLU A 743 4.87 -34.72 3.76
C GLU A 743 3.70 -35.69 3.51
N VAL A 744 2.64 -35.25 2.83
CA VAL A 744 1.46 -36.10 2.62
C VAL A 744 1.78 -37.31 1.75
N THR A 745 2.70 -37.19 0.78
CA THR A 745 3.12 -38.30 -0.06
C THR A 745 4.20 -39.19 0.57
N GLU A 746 4.69 -38.93 1.79
CA GLU A 746 5.79 -39.68 2.42
C GLU A 746 7.09 -39.72 1.56
N THR A 747 7.27 -38.77 0.63
CA THR A 747 8.46 -38.69 -0.23
C THR A 747 9.61 -37.92 0.43
N ARG A 748 10.77 -37.82 -0.24
CA ARG A 748 11.93 -37.07 0.27
C ARG A 748 12.53 -36.16 -0.80
N ASN A 749 12.55 -34.86 -0.54
CA ASN A 749 13.23 -33.89 -1.40
C ASN A 749 14.76 -34.01 -1.28
N LYS A 750 15.48 -33.47 -2.27
CA LYS A 750 16.93 -33.28 -2.24
C LYS A 750 17.25 -31.94 -2.88
N PHE A 751 17.91 -31.08 -2.13
CA PHE A 751 18.38 -29.77 -2.60
C PHE A 751 19.92 -29.73 -2.62
N GLN A 752 20.47 -28.73 -3.31
CA GLN A 752 21.91 -28.50 -3.35
C GLN A 752 22.43 -28.15 -1.95
N GLY A 753 23.52 -28.78 -1.53
CA GLY A 753 24.14 -28.60 -0.20
C GLY A 753 23.40 -29.23 0.99
N LEU A 754 22.11 -29.52 0.87
CA LEU A 754 21.30 -30.07 1.97
C LEU A 754 21.17 -31.62 1.93
N PRO A 755 20.94 -32.30 3.07
CA PRO A 755 20.72 -33.75 3.11
C PRO A 755 19.43 -34.17 2.39
N ARG A 756 19.31 -35.47 2.05
CA ARG A 756 18.08 -36.02 1.45
C ARG A 756 16.99 -36.11 2.54
N GLY A 757 15.86 -35.46 2.30
CA GLY A 757 14.78 -35.27 3.26
C GLY A 757 14.71 -33.87 3.87
N ALA A 758 15.65 -32.96 3.54
CA ALA A 758 15.54 -31.56 3.92
C ALA A 758 14.32 -30.88 3.27
N ARG A 759 13.73 -29.91 3.99
CA ARG A 759 12.59 -29.10 3.56
C ARG A 759 13.01 -27.95 2.63
N ALA A 760 12.08 -27.43 1.84
CA ALA A 760 12.28 -26.29 0.97
C ALA A 760 12.44 -24.98 1.79
N VAL A 761 11.78 -24.88 2.96
CA VAL A 761 12.01 -23.76 3.88
C VAL A 761 13.44 -23.72 4.44
N GLU A 762 14.13 -24.86 4.52
CA GLU A 762 15.51 -24.98 5.01
C GLU A 762 16.57 -24.54 3.98
N ILE A 763 16.18 -24.07 2.78
CA ILE A 763 17.14 -23.71 1.72
C ILE A 763 17.90 -22.41 2.08
N PRO A 764 19.23 -22.47 2.28
CA PRO A 764 20.00 -21.34 2.81
C PRO A 764 20.27 -20.26 1.77
N ASP A 765 20.36 -20.61 0.48
CA ASP A 765 20.71 -19.69 -0.60
C ASP A 765 19.51 -19.45 -1.57
N GLY A 766 19.21 -18.18 -1.85
CA GLY A 766 18.21 -17.78 -2.85
C GLY A 766 18.48 -18.31 -4.26
N ASN A 767 19.73 -18.53 -4.63
CA ASN A 767 20.14 -19.00 -5.96
C ASN A 767 19.90 -20.50 -6.22
N VAL A 768 19.52 -21.30 -5.22
CA VAL A 768 19.29 -22.75 -5.41
C VAL A 768 18.15 -22.96 -6.41
N ASN A 769 18.51 -23.43 -7.60
CA ASN A 769 17.59 -23.60 -8.72
C ASN A 769 16.72 -24.84 -8.54
N ASN A 770 15.40 -24.64 -8.51
CA ASN A 770 14.41 -25.71 -8.52
C ASN A 770 13.21 -25.28 -9.37
N TYR A 771 12.79 -26.13 -10.31
CA TYR A 771 11.73 -25.81 -11.27
C TYR A 771 10.38 -25.53 -10.60
N PHE A 772 10.00 -26.34 -9.59
CA PHE A 772 8.76 -26.16 -8.85
C PHE A 772 8.79 -24.82 -8.10
N LEU A 773 9.82 -24.59 -7.29
CA LEU A 773 9.91 -23.38 -6.48
C LEU A 773 9.87 -22.10 -7.32
N ARG A 774 10.59 -22.07 -8.46
CA ARG A 774 10.56 -20.96 -9.42
C ARG A 774 9.19 -20.76 -10.05
N THR A 775 8.53 -21.84 -10.46
CA THR A 775 7.18 -21.79 -11.07
C THR A 775 6.14 -21.26 -10.07
N PHE A 776 6.30 -21.58 -8.78
CA PHE A 776 5.41 -21.16 -7.70
C PHE A 776 5.79 -19.84 -7.03
N GLY A 777 6.75 -19.08 -7.58
CA GLY A 777 6.99 -17.70 -7.18
C GLY A 777 7.89 -17.51 -5.94
N ARG A 778 8.74 -18.49 -5.61
CA ARG A 778 9.83 -18.34 -4.62
C ARG A 778 10.69 -17.11 -4.94
N ALA A 779 11.01 -16.32 -3.92
CA ALA A 779 11.94 -15.22 -4.07
C ALA A 779 13.37 -15.71 -4.37
N THR A 780 14.04 -15.03 -5.30
CA THR A 780 15.48 -15.18 -5.55
C THR A 780 16.34 -14.51 -4.47
N ARG A 781 15.72 -13.72 -3.58
CA ARG A 781 16.34 -12.88 -2.55
C ARG A 781 17.21 -11.76 -3.15
N ASN A 782 16.82 -11.31 -4.35
CA ASN A 782 17.54 -10.30 -5.13
C ASN A 782 17.31 -8.88 -4.61
N THR A 783 16.20 -8.65 -3.92
CA THR A 783 15.76 -7.37 -3.36
C THR A 783 15.23 -7.57 -1.94
N VAL A 784 15.09 -6.49 -1.18
CA VAL A 784 14.40 -6.50 0.12
C VAL A 784 12.88 -6.31 0.00
N CYS A 785 12.33 -6.27 -1.22
CA CYS A 785 10.92 -5.94 -1.43
C CYS A 785 10.02 -7.09 -0.97
N SER A 786 8.96 -6.78 -0.22
CA SER A 786 7.91 -7.77 0.07
C SER A 786 7.27 -8.34 -1.20
N CYS A 787 7.37 -7.60 -2.31
CA CYS A 787 6.85 -7.92 -3.64
C CYS A 787 7.67 -8.92 -4.46
N GLU A 788 8.84 -9.39 -3.98
CA GLU A 788 9.64 -10.37 -4.73
C GLU A 788 8.99 -11.77 -4.72
N VAL A 789 8.34 -12.13 -3.62
CA VAL A 789 7.56 -13.36 -3.49
C VAL A 789 6.25 -13.18 -4.24
N ARG A 790 5.94 -14.08 -5.17
CA ARG A 790 4.71 -14.03 -5.98
C ARG A 790 3.75 -15.13 -5.58
N THR A 791 2.56 -14.74 -5.11
CA THR A 791 1.49 -15.68 -4.74
C THR A 791 0.32 -15.67 -5.72
N GLU A 792 0.30 -14.75 -6.68
CA GLU A 792 -0.75 -14.63 -7.69
C GLU A 792 -0.89 -15.93 -8.51
N PRO A 793 -2.12 -16.40 -8.76
CA PRO A 793 -2.35 -17.59 -9.56
C PRO A 793 -1.99 -17.34 -11.03
N ASN A 794 -1.32 -18.32 -11.66
CA ASN A 794 -1.11 -18.34 -13.10
C ASN A 794 -1.38 -19.73 -13.69
N LEU A 795 -1.51 -19.79 -15.03
CA LEU A 795 -1.87 -21.01 -15.75
C LEU A 795 -0.79 -22.09 -15.67
N SER A 796 0.50 -21.73 -15.69
CA SER A 796 1.58 -22.72 -15.66
C SER A 796 1.69 -23.46 -14.33
N GLN A 797 1.36 -22.80 -13.21
CA GLN A 797 1.26 -23.44 -11.89
C GLN A 797 0.14 -24.50 -11.86
N ALA A 798 -1.05 -24.18 -12.38
CA ALA A 798 -2.16 -25.14 -12.45
C ALA A 798 -1.82 -26.34 -13.34
N LEU A 799 -1.26 -26.09 -14.53
CA LEU A 799 -0.81 -27.16 -15.44
C LEU A 799 0.30 -28.02 -14.82
N HIS A 800 1.16 -27.46 -13.96
CA HIS A 800 2.23 -28.22 -13.30
C HIS A 800 1.75 -29.12 -12.17
N LEU A 801 0.67 -28.78 -11.45
CA LEU A 801 0.08 -29.69 -10.45
C LEU A 801 -0.71 -30.82 -11.12
N LEU A 802 -1.42 -30.51 -12.20
CA LEU A 802 -2.24 -31.49 -12.92
C LEU A 802 -1.38 -32.49 -13.70
N ASN A 803 -0.46 -31.98 -14.54
CA ASN A 803 0.27 -32.78 -15.53
C ASN A 803 1.76 -32.96 -15.20
N GLY A 804 2.25 -32.31 -14.14
CA GLY A 804 3.67 -32.35 -13.78
C GLY A 804 4.01 -33.51 -12.83
N THR A 805 5.31 -33.79 -12.74
CA THR A 805 5.87 -34.81 -11.85
C THR A 805 5.69 -34.50 -10.35
N ALA A 806 5.28 -33.28 -10.02
CA ALA A 806 5.14 -32.80 -8.64
C ALA A 806 4.02 -33.48 -7.83
N THR A 807 3.04 -34.12 -8.48
CA THR A 807 1.92 -34.81 -7.82
C THR A 807 1.94 -36.31 -8.11
N HIS A 808 1.75 -36.71 -9.37
CA HIS A 808 1.60 -38.11 -9.76
C HIS A 808 2.83 -38.98 -9.41
N GLU A 809 4.05 -38.56 -9.79
CA GLU A 809 5.25 -39.33 -9.43
C GLU A 809 5.48 -39.39 -7.92
N LYS A 810 5.10 -38.35 -7.16
CA LYS A 810 5.23 -38.37 -5.69
C LYS A 810 4.27 -39.37 -5.05
N ILE A 811 3.03 -39.49 -5.54
CA ILE A 811 2.06 -40.50 -5.07
C ILE A 811 2.61 -41.91 -5.30
N GLU A 812 3.11 -42.20 -6.51
CA GLU A 812 3.68 -43.50 -6.86
C GLU A 812 4.95 -43.83 -6.08
N GLN A 813 5.89 -42.88 -5.95
CA GLN A 813 7.13 -43.05 -5.18
C GLN A 813 6.88 -43.21 -3.68
N GLY A 814 5.85 -42.53 -3.16
CA GLY A 814 5.43 -42.59 -1.76
C GLY A 814 4.76 -43.90 -1.39
N GLY A 815 3.90 -44.41 -2.27
CA GLY A 815 3.21 -45.68 -2.09
C GLY A 815 2.24 -45.71 -0.91
N VAL A 816 1.76 -44.55 -0.44
CA VAL A 816 0.90 -44.40 0.75
C VAL A 816 -0.36 -45.29 0.66
N VAL A 817 -1.11 -45.19 -0.44
CA VAL A 817 -2.30 -46.02 -0.70
C VAL A 817 -1.95 -47.52 -0.71
N LYS A 818 -0.85 -47.89 -1.38
CA LYS A 818 -0.35 -49.27 -1.45
C LYS A 818 0.08 -49.81 -0.09
N ARG A 819 0.55 -48.96 0.82
CA ARG A 819 0.85 -49.31 2.22
C ARG A 819 -0.45 -49.51 3.02
N LEU A 820 -1.39 -48.58 2.94
CA LEU A 820 -2.67 -48.66 3.66
C LEU A 820 -3.54 -49.86 3.23
N LEU A 821 -3.51 -50.22 1.94
CA LEU A 821 -4.17 -51.44 1.42
C LEU A 821 -3.50 -52.72 1.95
N LYS A 822 -2.16 -52.75 2.08
CA LYS A 822 -1.43 -53.87 2.72
C LYS A 822 -1.71 -53.99 4.21
N GLU A 823 -1.99 -52.87 4.88
CA GLU A 823 -2.47 -52.80 6.26
C GLU A 823 -3.95 -53.27 6.40
N SER A 824 -4.57 -53.77 5.32
CA SER A 824 -5.94 -54.29 5.28
C SER A 824 -7.04 -53.29 5.62
N ARG A 825 -6.76 -51.99 5.50
CA ARG A 825 -7.77 -50.92 5.65
C ARG A 825 -8.78 -50.98 4.50
N LYS A 826 -10.05 -50.74 4.81
CA LYS A 826 -11.12 -50.69 3.80
C LYS A 826 -11.00 -49.43 2.94
N PRO A 827 -11.48 -49.42 1.68
CA PRO A 827 -11.45 -48.23 0.83
C PRO A 827 -12.02 -46.98 1.52
N ASP A 828 -13.18 -47.06 2.19
CA ASP A 828 -13.77 -45.93 2.93
C ASP A 828 -12.87 -45.40 4.07
N GLU A 829 -12.13 -46.28 4.74
CA GLU A 829 -11.18 -45.92 5.80
C GLU A 829 -9.92 -45.27 5.23
N ILE A 830 -9.58 -45.56 3.97
CA ILE A 830 -8.48 -44.91 3.23
C ILE A 830 -8.94 -43.55 2.68
N VAL A 831 -10.20 -43.40 2.25
CA VAL A 831 -10.77 -42.09 1.91
C VAL A 831 -10.67 -41.14 3.11
N ASP A 832 -11.15 -41.57 4.29
CA ASP A 832 -11.07 -40.78 5.52
C ASP A 832 -9.61 -40.42 5.88
N GLU A 833 -8.66 -41.35 5.71
CA GLU A 833 -7.22 -41.09 5.88
C GLU A 833 -6.70 -40.01 4.94
N LEU A 834 -6.99 -40.13 3.64
CA LEU A 834 -6.48 -39.21 2.62
C LEU A 834 -7.06 -37.80 2.80
N TYR A 835 -8.34 -37.69 3.17
CA TYR A 835 -8.97 -36.43 3.52
C TYR A 835 -8.34 -35.80 4.79
N LEU A 836 -8.16 -36.57 5.86
CA LEU A 836 -7.52 -36.07 7.08
C LEU A 836 -6.07 -35.64 6.82
N ARG A 837 -5.33 -36.40 6.01
CA ARG A 837 -3.94 -36.16 5.65
C ARG A 837 -3.76 -34.93 4.74
N CYS A 838 -4.62 -34.74 3.75
CA CYS A 838 -4.49 -33.63 2.78
C CYS A 838 -5.18 -32.36 3.27
N LEU A 839 -6.38 -32.50 3.84
CA LEU A 839 -7.31 -31.40 4.12
C LEU A 839 -7.54 -31.18 5.63
N ALA A 840 -7.03 -32.03 6.52
CA ALA A 840 -7.22 -31.94 7.97
C ALA A 840 -8.70 -31.95 8.43
N ARG A 841 -9.56 -32.59 7.63
CA ARG A 841 -10.97 -32.88 7.93
C ARG A 841 -11.37 -34.23 7.33
N ARG A 842 -12.57 -34.73 7.66
CA ARG A 842 -13.19 -35.86 6.94
C ARG A 842 -13.90 -35.37 5.66
N PRO A 843 -14.20 -36.25 4.69
CA PRO A 843 -15.10 -35.92 3.59
C PRO A 843 -16.48 -35.56 4.16
N THR A 844 -17.12 -34.56 3.56
CA THR A 844 -18.54 -34.24 3.81
C THR A 844 -19.44 -35.33 3.21
N ASP A 845 -20.71 -35.39 3.63
CA ASP A 845 -21.67 -36.35 3.10
C ASP A 845 -21.89 -36.18 1.59
N GLU A 846 -21.82 -34.94 1.07
CA GLU A 846 -21.89 -34.66 -0.36
C GLU A 846 -20.66 -35.19 -1.11
N GLU A 847 -19.46 -34.99 -0.59
CA GLU A 847 -18.23 -35.56 -1.17
C GLU A 847 -18.26 -37.09 -1.12
N ARG A 848 -18.66 -37.69 0.01
CA ARG A 848 -18.79 -39.15 0.13
C ARG A 848 -19.82 -39.70 -0.86
N GLY A 849 -20.96 -39.03 -1.03
CA GLY A 849 -21.98 -39.39 -2.02
C GLY A 849 -21.48 -39.33 -3.47
N ARG A 850 -20.60 -38.37 -3.79
CA ARG A 850 -19.95 -38.25 -5.11
C ARG A 850 -18.84 -39.29 -5.33
N LEU A 851 -18.16 -39.72 -4.26
CA LEU A 851 -17.07 -40.72 -4.33
C LEU A 851 -17.58 -42.17 -4.33
N ALA A 852 -18.72 -42.45 -3.71
CA ALA A 852 -19.26 -43.81 -3.59
C ALA A 852 -19.40 -44.57 -4.94
N PRO A 853 -19.84 -43.96 -6.07
CA PRO A 853 -19.87 -44.64 -7.36
C PRO A 853 -18.49 -44.97 -7.93
N PHE A 854 -17.47 -44.17 -7.61
CA PHE A 854 -16.09 -44.34 -8.10
C PHE A 854 -15.31 -45.41 -7.32
N LEU A 855 -15.70 -45.64 -6.06
CA LEU A 855 -15.08 -46.62 -5.15
C LEU A 855 -15.82 -47.95 -5.08
N LYS A 856 -16.95 -48.08 -5.77
CA LYS A 856 -17.73 -49.32 -5.83
C LYS A 856 -17.16 -50.26 -6.89
N GLU A 857 -16.57 -51.36 -6.44
CA GLU A 857 -16.01 -52.44 -7.29
C GLU A 857 -15.03 -51.93 -8.40
N PRO A 858 -14.04 -51.07 -8.09
CA PRO A 858 -13.06 -50.64 -9.07
C PRO A 858 -12.19 -51.82 -9.54
N ALA A 859 -11.91 -51.87 -10.84
CA ALA A 859 -11.05 -52.90 -11.43
C ALA A 859 -9.62 -52.91 -10.86
N ASP A 860 -9.13 -51.74 -10.42
CA ASP A 860 -7.96 -51.58 -9.57
C ASP A 860 -8.28 -50.60 -8.42
N PRO A 861 -8.48 -51.09 -7.18
CA PRO A 861 -8.71 -50.24 -6.02
C PRO A 861 -7.55 -49.30 -5.68
N ALA A 862 -6.31 -49.67 -6.01
CA ALA A 862 -5.14 -48.83 -5.74
C ALA A 862 -5.08 -47.64 -6.71
N ALA A 863 -5.37 -47.86 -7.99
CA ALA A 863 -5.46 -46.79 -8.99
C ALA A 863 -6.55 -45.77 -8.62
N ALA A 864 -7.77 -46.23 -8.29
CA ALA A 864 -8.87 -45.33 -7.91
C ALA A 864 -8.54 -44.49 -6.66
N LEU A 865 -7.89 -45.08 -5.65
CA LEU A 865 -7.47 -44.35 -4.44
C LEU A 865 -6.28 -43.40 -4.71
N ASN A 866 -5.38 -43.73 -5.65
CA ASN A 866 -4.33 -42.80 -6.13
C ASN A 866 -4.91 -41.62 -6.93
N ASP A 867 -5.93 -41.84 -7.75
CA ASP A 867 -6.64 -40.77 -8.48
C ASP A 867 -7.36 -39.82 -7.51
N LEU A 868 -8.01 -40.36 -6.47
CA LEU A 868 -8.57 -39.54 -5.39
C LEU A 868 -7.48 -38.72 -4.68
N PHE A 869 -6.34 -39.34 -4.36
CA PHE A 869 -5.22 -38.63 -3.72
C PHE A 869 -4.71 -37.50 -4.62
N TRP A 870 -4.52 -37.76 -5.92
CA TRP A 870 -4.15 -36.73 -6.91
C TRP A 870 -5.19 -35.60 -7.00
N ALA A 871 -6.49 -35.92 -6.96
CA ALA A 871 -7.57 -34.93 -6.99
C ALA A 871 -7.56 -34.04 -5.72
N LEU A 872 -7.28 -34.62 -4.55
CA LEU A 872 -7.11 -33.87 -3.30
C LEU A 872 -5.92 -32.90 -3.37
N LEU A 873 -4.75 -33.35 -3.86
CA LEU A 873 -3.56 -32.50 -4.00
C LEU A 873 -3.72 -31.37 -5.03
N ASN A 874 -4.62 -31.54 -6.01
CA ASN A 874 -4.98 -30.53 -7.01
C ASN A 874 -6.16 -29.64 -6.56
N SER A 875 -6.78 -29.91 -5.41
CA SER A 875 -7.91 -29.13 -4.92
C SER A 875 -7.50 -27.72 -4.48
N LYS A 876 -8.44 -26.77 -4.57
CA LYS A 876 -8.24 -25.41 -4.02
C LYS A 876 -7.99 -25.46 -2.51
N GLU A 877 -8.66 -26.35 -1.80
CA GLU A 877 -8.53 -26.49 -0.35
C GLU A 877 -7.15 -27.00 0.09
N PHE A 878 -6.48 -27.79 -0.75
CA PHE A 878 -5.10 -28.20 -0.51
C PHE A 878 -4.11 -27.05 -0.73
N VAL A 879 -4.22 -26.32 -1.84
CA VAL A 879 -3.23 -25.28 -2.23
C VAL A 879 -3.45 -23.90 -1.60
N PHE A 880 -4.55 -23.70 -0.85
CA PHE A 880 -4.85 -22.48 -0.10
C PHE A 880 -5.10 -22.78 1.40
N ASN A 881 -4.47 -21.97 2.27
CA ASN A 881 -4.87 -21.83 3.66
C ASN A 881 -6.13 -20.94 3.75
N HIS A 882 -7.06 -21.25 4.65
CA HIS A 882 -8.43 -20.70 4.65
C HIS A 882 -9.04 -20.62 6.06
#